data_AF-A0A8J5YF35-F1
#
_entry.id   AF-A0A8J5YF35-F1
#
_cell.length_a   1.000
_cell.length_b   1.000
_cell.length_c   1.000
_cell.angle_alpha   90.00
_cell.angle_beta   90.00
_cell.angle_gamma   90.00
#
_symmetry.space_group_name_H-M   'P 1'
#
loop_
_entity.id
_entity.type
_entity.pdbx_description
1 polymer ?
#
loop_
_entity_poly.entity_id
_entity_poly.type
_entity_poly.pdbx_seq_one_letter_code
_entity_poly.pdbx_strand_id
1 'polypeptide(L)'
;MIEKQTGKQIKYLRTDNGLEFCSDEFNRLCKSEGIVRHLTVRHTPQQNGVAERMNRTIMEKVRCMLSNANLPKSFWAEAASTACFLINRSPSVAIEKKTPQEVWSGNPANYSDLKIFGCPAYAHVNNGKLEPRSIKCVFLGYKAGVKGYKLWCPESRKVVISRDVVFDETAMLPNLSLKDSSNKENQKQVEHQINTESTPQVSTKIENRVASSPQYSIAKNRTKREIKPPKKYAEADLVAYALNVAEDIDANQEPSNYSEAISCEDSEKWMFAMQEEMESLHKNKTWDLVKLPKGKKTVRCKWVFKKKEGTPGVEEPKYKARLVAKGYSQVPGVDFTDVFSPVVKHSSIRALLGIVAMHDLELEQLDVKTAFLHGELEENIYMQQLEGFTVSEKEDYVCLLKKSLYGLKQSPRQWYKRFDSFMTSHDFKRSSFDSCVYFKKNNDGSFVYLLLYVDDMLIVAKDKGEIRKVKAQLSEEFEMKDLGPAKKILGMEILRDRKASKLYLSQKGYIEKLFCRFNMRSAKPISTPLAAHFRLSSALSPQSDDEIEYMSHVPYSSAVGSLMYAIVCSRPDLSYAVSAVSRYMANPGKEHWKAVQWILRYLRGTTDVCLQFGRTEDGVIGYVDADFAGDLDRRRSLTGYVFTIGGCAISWNATLQTTVALSTTEAEYMAITEACKEAIWLKGLFSELNEDLQISTVFCDSQSAIFLTKDQMFHERTKHIDVRYHFVRDIIARGDIVVSKISTHANPADMMTKSLPITKFKHCLDLVGVHC
;
A
#
# COMPACT_ATOMS: atom_id res chain seq x y z
N MET A 1 23.53 -37.51 -12.25
CA MET A 1 24.45 -36.50 -11.65
C MET A 1 24.35 -36.50 -10.13
N ILE A 2 23.20 -36.09 -9.57
CA ILE A 2 22.95 -35.94 -8.11
C ILE A 2 23.56 -37.08 -7.29
N GLU A 3 23.16 -38.32 -7.56
CA GLU A 3 23.53 -39.49 -6.76
C GLU A 3 25.04 -39.74 -6.77
N LYS A 4 25.65 -39.76 -7.97
CA LYS A 4 27.11 -39.96 -8.15
C LYS A 4 27.98 -38.80 -7.64
N GLN A 5 27.41 -37.63 -7.37
CA GLN A 5 28.15 -36.48 -6.79
C GLN A 5 27.92 -36.30 -5.28
N THR A 6 26.77 -36.73 -4.76
CA THR A 6 26.34 -36.42 -3.37
C THR A 6 26.11 -37.66 -2.50
N GLY A 7 26.18 -38.86 -3.08
CA GLY A 7 25.85 -40.13 -2.42
C GLY A 7 24.36 -40.35 -2.14
N LYS A 8 23.48 -39.42 -2.55
CA LYS A 8 22.04 -39.41 -2.19
C LYS A 8 21.17 -39.84 -3.38
N GLN A 9 20.41 -40.92 -3.20
CA GLN A 9 19.44 -41.41 -4.18
C GLN A 9 18.20 -40.51 -4.31
N ILE A 10 17.65 -40.38 -5.52
CA ILE A 10 16.47 -39.56 -5.82
C ILE A 10 15.20 -40.39 -5.60
N LYS A 11 14.55 -40.23 -4.44
CA LYS A 11 13.28 -40.96 -4.16
C LYS A 11 12.05 -40.38 -4.86
N TYR A 12 12.02 -39.06 -5.07
CA TYR A 12 10.87 -38.35 -5.64
C TYR A 12 11.32 -37.26 -6.61
N LEU A 13 10.68 -37.17 -7.77
CA LEU A 13 10.87 -36.10 -8.74
C LEU A 13 9.55 -35.40 -9.05
N ARG A 14 9.38 -34.19 -8.50
CA ARG A 14 8.26 -33.29 -8.82
C ARG A 14 8.63 -32.38 -10.00
N THR A 15 7.79 -32.37 -11.03
CA THR A 15 7.82 -31.38 -12.13
C THR A 15 6.43 -30.77 -12.29
N ASP A 16 6.30 -29.78 -13.16
CA ASP A 16 5.00 -29.39 -13.68
C ASP A 16 4.54 -30.36 -14.79
N ASN A 17 3.44 -29.99 -15.44
CA ASN A 17 2.83 -30.68 -16.58
C ASN A 17 3.37 -30.17 -17.94
N GLY A 18 4.61 -29.68 -17.99
CA GLY A 18 5.32 -29.39 -19.24
C GLY A 18 5.49 -30.67 -20.07
N LEU A 19 5.21 -30.59 -21.37
CA LEU A 19 5.26 -31.75 -22.28
C LEU A 19 6.68 -32.32 -22.39
N GLU A 20 7.69 -31.47 -22.25
CA GLU A 20 9.11 -31.82 -22.16
C GLU A 20 9.46 -32.74 -20.98
N PHE A 21 8.64 -32.76 -19.91
CA PHE A 21 8.83 -33.63 -18.74
C PHE A 21 7.90 -34.86 -18.74
N CYS A 22 7.06 -35.01 -19.76
CA CYS A 22 6.00 -36.02 -19.82
C CYS A 22 6.26 -37.14 -20.85
N SER A 23 7.46 -37.25 -21.41
CA SER A 23 7.76 -38.30 -22.41
C SER A 23 7.79 -39.71 -21.80
N ASP A 24 7.31 -40.70 -22.56
CA ASP A 24 7.26 -42.10 -22.12
C ASP A 24 8.66 -42.72 -21.93
N GLU A 25 9.68 -42.17 -22.58
CA GLU A 25 11.08 -42.52 -22.32
C GLU A 25 11.53 -42.03 -20.93
N PHE A 26 11.27 -40.77 -20.59
CA PHE A 26 11.65 -40.23 -19.28
C PHE A 26 10.85 -40.85 -18.13
N ASN A 27 9.57 -41.15 -18.36
CA ASN A 27 8.74 -41.87 -17.40
C ASN A 27 9.20 -43.33 -17.20
N ARG A 28 9.65 -44.03 -18.26
CA ARG A 28 10.27 -45.37 -18.15
C ARG A 28 11.59 -45.31 -17.39
N LEU A 29 12.47 -44.35 -17.68
CA LEU A 29 13.73 -44.15 -16.96
C LEU A 29 13.49 -43.91 -15.46
N CYS A 30 12.57 -43.01 -15.11
CA CYS A 30 12.25 -42.78 -13.70
C CYS A 30 11.69 -44.05 -13.03
N LYS A 31 10.93 -44.88 -13.75
CA LYS A 31 10.42 -46.16 -13.22
C LYS A 31 11.53 -47.21 -13.05
N SER A 32 12.52 -47.30 -13.94
CA SER A 32 13.64 -48.24 -13.80
C SER A 32 14.60 -47.85 -12.66
N GLU A 33 14.84 -46.56 -12.47
CA GLU A 33 15.65 -46.03 -11.37
C GLU A 33 14.88 -45.93 -10.03
N GLY A 34 13.61 -46.38 -9.96
CA GLY A 34 12.79 -46.35 -8.74
C GLY A 34 12.31 -44.96 -8.28
N ILE A 35 12.41 -43.95 -9.14
CA ILE A 35 12.09 -42.54 -8.85
C ILE A 35 10.57 -42.30 -8.97
N VAL A 36 9.91 -41.97 -7.85
CA VAL A 36 8.47 -41.65 -7.86
C VAL A 36 8.23 -40.28 -8.52
N ARG A 37 7.46 -40.26 -9.62
CA ARG A 37 7.09 -39.05 -10.34
C ARG A 37 5.88 -38.37 -9.70
N HIS A 38 5.98 -37.06 -9.49
CA HIS A 38 4.84 -36.19 -9.15
C HIS A 38 4.71 -35.09 -10.22
N LEU A 39 3.53 -34.95 -10.82
CA LEU A 39 3.20 -33.86 -11.74
C LEU A 39 2.27 -32.87 -11.04
N THR A 40 2.54 -31.57 -11.11
CA THR A 40 1.62 -30.56 -10.57
C THR A 40 0.44 -30.30 -11.50
N VAL A 41 -0.73 -30.02 -10.94
CA VAL A 41 -1.95 -29.74 -11.71
C VAL A 41 -1.76 -28.49 -12.60
N ARG A 42 -2.35 -28.51 -13.80
CA ARG A 42 -2.26 -27.40 -14.75
C ARG A 42 -2.80 -26.11 -14.10
N HIS A 43 -2.08 -25.01 -14.31
CA HIS A 43 -2.36 -23.70 -13.73
C HIS A 43 -2.30 -23.59 -12.19
N THR A 44 -1.73 -24.57 -11.46
CA THR A 44 -1.45 -24.44 -10.01
C THR A 44 0.05 -24.37 -9.70
N PRO A 45 0.77 -23.28 -10.08
CA PRO A 45 2.22 -23.13 -9.84
C PRO A 45 2.58 -23.17 -8.34
N GLN A 46 1.62 -22.92 -7.44
CA GLN A 46 1.77 -23.04 -5.99
C GLN A 46 2.26 -24.44 -5.57
N GLN A 47 1.85 -25.50 -6.28
CA GLN A 47 2.30 -26.87 -6.01
C GLN A 47 3.80 -27.10 -6.33
N ASN A 48 4.40 -26.22 -7.14
CA ASN A 48 5.83 -26.17 -7.44
C ASN A 48 6.52 -24.90 -6.88
N GLY A 49 5.96 -24.32 -5.81
CA GLY A 49 6.31 -22.98 -5.31
C GLY A 49 7.78 -22.75 -4.93
N VAL A 50 8.59 -23.80 -4.78
CA VAL A 50 10.06 -23.70 -4.58
C VAL A 50 10.76 -23.37 -5.89
N ALA A 51 10.47 -24.11 -6.97
CA ALA A 51 11.03 -23.86 -8.29
C ALA A 51 10.55 -22.52 -8.86
N GLU A 52 9.26 -22.21 -8.72
CA GLU A 52 8.68 -20.93 -9.15
C GLU A 52 9.33 -19.72 -8.47
N ARG A 53 9.60 -19.82 -7.16
CA ARG A 53 10.32 -18.77 -6.42
C ARG A 53 11.75 -18.59 -6.92
N MET A 54 12.46 -19.69 -7.20
CA MET A 54 13.81 -19.64 -7.75
C MET A 54 13.83 -19.05 -9.17
N ASN A 55 12.91 -19.49 -10.05
CA ASN A 55 12.72 -18.93 -11.39
C ASN A 55 12.48 -17.42 -11.35
N ARG A 56 11.66 -16.94 -10.40
CA ARG A 56 11.44 -15.50 -10.18
C ARG A 56 12.74 -14.77 -9.83
N THR A 57 13.50 -15.27 -8.86
CA THR A 57 14.78 -14.67 -8.42
C THR A 57 15.88 -14.70 -9.49
N ILE A 58 15.93 -15.75 -10.31
CA ILE A 58 16.80 -15.79 -11.50
C ILE A 58 16.38 -14.67 -12.48
N MET A 59 15.10 -14.60 -12.83
CA MET A 59 14.61 -13.61 -13.80
C MET A 59 14.61 -12.16 -13.28
N GLU A 60 14.59 -11.94 -11.97
CA GLU A 60 14.86 -10.65 -11.34
C GLU A 60 16.33 -10.25 -11.58
N LYS A 61 17.30 -11.12 -11.25
CA LYS A 61 18.73 -10.87 -11.51
C LYS A 61 19.07 -10.69 -13.00
N VAL A 62 18.43 -11.44 -13.89
CA VAL A 62 18.58 -11.30 -15.36
C VAL A 62 18.25 -9.88 -15.82
N ARG A 63 17.17 -9.27 -15.31
CA ARG A 63 16.79 -7.90 -15.69
C ARG A 63 17.83 -6.90 -15.21
N CYS A 64 18.28 -7.01 -13.96
CA CYS A 64 19.31 -6.12 -13.42
C CYS A 64 20.62 -6.24 -14.20
N MET A 65 21.07 -7.46 -14.50
CA MET A 65 22.30 -7.73 -15.27
C MET A 65 22.25 -7.12 -16.68
N LEU A 66 21.18 -7.37 -17.44
CA LEU A 66 21.04 -6.81 -18.79
C LEU A 66 20.92 -5.28 -18.76
N SER A 67 20.24 -4.72 -17.76
CA SER A 67 20.07 -3.26 -17.62
C SER A 67 21.39 -2.57 -17.27
N ASN A 68 22.18 -3.11 -16.33
CA ASN A 68 23.48 -2.55 -15.95
C ASN A 68 24.50 -2.66 -17.10
N ALA A 69 24.44 -3.75 -17.86
CA ALA A 69 25.31 -3.99 -19.02
C ALA A 69 24.89 -3.22 -20.29
N ASN A 70 23.74 -2.55 -20.28
CA ASN A 70 23.06 -2.01 -21.47
C ASN A 70 22.95 -3.03 -22.63
N LEU A 71 22.71 -4.30 -22.31
CA LEU A 71 22.70 -5.41 -23.28
C LEU A 71 21.27 -5.75 -23.74
N PRO A 72 21.08 -6.03 -25.05
CA PRO A 72 19.77 -6.37 -25.59
C PRO A 72 19.25 -7.71 -25.04
N LYS A 73 17.91 -7.82 -25.03
CA LYS A 73 17.15 -8.98 -24.49
C LYS A 73 17.51 -10.34 -25.11
N SER A 74 18.26 -10.37 -26.22
CA SER A 74 18.82 -11.59 -26.80
C SER A 74 19.75 -12.34 -25.85
N PHE A 75 20.52 -11.63 -25.01
CA PHE A 75 21.49 -12.22 -24.08
C PHE A 75 20.87 -12.70 -22.75
N TRP A 76 19.55 -12.91 -22.70
CA TRP A 76 18.85 -13.34 -21.48
C TRP A 76 19.31 -14.71 -20.98
N ALA A 77 19.73 -15.61 -21.89
CA ALA A 77 20.20 -16.94 -21.53
C ALA A 77 21.58 -16.90 -20.84
N GLU A 78 22.47 -16.02 -21.30
CA GLU A 78 23.79 -15.76 -20.70
C GLU A 78 23.64 -15.07 -19.34
N ALA A 79 22.76 -14.07 -19.25
CA ALA A 79 22.41 -13.43 -17.99
C ALA A 79 21.80 -14.44 -17.00
N ALA A 80 20.95 -15.37 -17.46
CA ALA A 80 20.34 -16.40 -16.62
C ALA A 80 21.39 -17.42 -16.13
N SER A 81 22.27 -17.88 -17.02
CA SER A 81 23.39 -18.75 -16.66
C SER A 81 24.32 -18.10 -15.64
N THR A 82 24.58 -16.79 -15.78
CA THR A 82 25.41 -16.03 -14.84
C THR A 82 24.70 -15.79 -13.51
N ALA A 83 23.41 -15.47 -13.53
CA ALA A 83 22.59 -15.37 -12.32
C ALA A 83 22.59 -16.68 -11.52
N CYS A 84 22.42 -17.83 -12.17
CA CYS A 84 22.52 -19.15 -11.53
C CYS A 84 23.93 -19.40 -10.95
N PHE A 85 24.99 -19.07 -11.69
CA PHE A 85 26.38 -19.22 -11.24
C PHE A 85 26.69 -18.40 -9.99
N LEU A 86 26.16 -17.16 -9.91
CA LEU A 86 26.29 -16.29 -8.74
C LEU A 86 25.39 -16.71 -7.58
N ILE A 87 24.13 -17.12 -7.82
CA ILE A 87 23.23 -17.64 -6.78
C ILE A 87 23.88 -18.82 -6.06
N ASN A 88 24.48 -19.75 -6.80
CA ASN A 88 25.15 -20.92 -6.21
C ASN A 88 26.40 -20.58 -5.39
N ARG A 89 26.95 -19.37 -5.54
CA ARG A 89 28.09 -18.84 -4.77
C ARG A 89 27.68 -17.76 -3.76
N SER A 90 26.39 -17.45 -3.64
CA SER A 90 25.88 -16.45 -2.71
C SER A 90 25.54 -17.09 -1.37
N PRO A 91 25.91 -16.49 -0.22
CA PRO A 91 25.40 -16.86 1.09
C PRO A 91 23.87 -16.89 1.12
N SER A 92 23.26 -17.97 1.63
CA SER A 92 21.80 -18.12 1.67
C SER A 92 21.29 -18.35 3.09
N VAL A 93 20.33 -17.54 3.52
CA VAL A 93 19.73 -17.59 4.86
C VAL A 93 19.02 -18.93 5.12
N ALA A 94 18.51 -19.58 4.07
CA ALA A 94 17.85 -20.88 4.16
C ALA A 94 18.80 -22.06 4.46
N ILE A 95 20.12 -21.84 4.35
CA ILE A 95 21.19 -22.81 4.65
C ILE A 95 22.25 -22.15 5.54
N GLU A 96 21.82 -21.42 6.58
CA GLU A 96 22.67 -20.91 7.65
C GLU A 96 23.80 -19.96 7.16
N LYS A 97 23.54 -19.21 6.09
CA LYS A 97 24.49 -18.34 5.36
C LYS A 97 25.61 -19.08 4.60
N LYS A 98 25.58 -20.41 4.51
CA LYS A 98 26.45 -21.18 3.61
C LYS A 98 26.09 -20.90 2.14
N THR A 99 26.99 -21.26 1.23
CA THR A 99 26.69 -21.17 -0.22
C THR A 99 26.03 -22.46 -0.73
N PRO A 100 25.13 -22.41 -1.73
CA PRO A 100 24.58 -23.63 -2.30
C PRO A 100 25.64 -24.57 -2.89
N GLN A 101 26.73 -24.03 -3.44
CA GLN A 101 27.87 -24.83 -3.93
C GLN A 101 28.59 -25.59 -2.80
N GLU A 102 28.81 -24.95 -1.66
CA GLU A 102 29.39 -25.57 -0.47
C GLU A 102 28.51 -26.71 0.06
N VAL A 103 27.18 -26.47 0.16
CA VAL A 103 26.22 -27.49 0.60
C VAL A 103 26.06 -28.63 -0.42
N TRP A 104 26.30 -28.38 -1.71
CA TRP A 104 26.27 -29.40 -2.76
C TRP A 104 27.54 -30.25 -2.83
N SER A 105 28.71 -29.63 -2.71
CA SER A 105 30.01 -30.23 -3.03
C SER A 105 30.93 -30.47 -1.83
N GLY A 106 30.53 -30.04 -0.64
CA GLY A 106 31.34 -30.10 0.59
C GLY A 106 32.49 -29.09 0.63
N ASN A 107 32.74 -28.36 -0.46
CA ASN A 107 33.90 -27.49 -0.64
C ASN A 107 33.47 -26.01 -0.76
N PRO A 108 34.14 -25.06 -0.09
CA PRO A 108 33.84 -23.63 -0.20
C PRO A 108 33.82 -23.12 -1.65
N ALA A 109 32.98 -22.13 -1.92
CA ALA A 109 32.93 -21.47 -3.21
C ALA A 109 34.25 -20.71 -3.49
N ASN A 110 34.81 -20.87 -4.70
CA ASN A 110 35.88 -20.00 -5.18
C ASN A 110 35.30 -18.69 -5.74
N TYR A 111 35.86 -17.56 -5.30
CA TYR A 111 35.46 -16.20 -5.68
C TYR A 111 36.46 -15.51 -6.62
N SER A 112 37.69 -16.04 -6.81
CA SER A 112 38.74 -15.37 -7.61
C SER A 112 38.38 -15.22 -9.09
N ASP A 113 37.51 -16.09 -9.62
CA ASP A 113 37.02 -16.03 -11.00
C ASP A 113 35.80 -15.08 -11.17
N LEU A 114 35.35 -14.37 -10.12
CA LEU A 114 34.17 -13.49 -10.20
C LEU A 114 34.44 -12.21 -11.00
N LYS A 115 33.51 -11.87 -11.90
CA LYS A 115 33.54 -10.69 -12.77
C LYS A 115 32.16 -10.06 -12.98
N ILE A 116 32.11 -8.74 -13.14
CA ILE A 116 30.87 -7.98 -13.40
C ILE A 116 30.33 -8.31 -14.80
N PHE A 117 29.16 -8.96 -14.87
CA PHE A 117 28.47 -9.24 -16.13
C PHE A 117 28.27 -7.96 -16.96
N GLY A 118 28.67 -7.97 -18.22
CA GLY A 118 28.60 -6.82 -19.12
C GLY A 118 29.84 -5.94 -19.17
N CYS A 119 30.87 -6.17 -18.34
CA CYS A 119 32.08 -5.35 -18.41
C CYS A 119 32.85 -5.54 -19.74
N PRO A 120 33.56 -4.50 -20.23
CA PRO A 120 34.53 -4.65 -21.30
C PRO A 120 35.65 -5.63 -20.90
N ALA A 121 35.95 -6.56 -21.81
CA ALA A 121 36.87 -7.66 -21.58
C ALA A 121 37.76 -7.87 -22.81
N TYR A 122 39.07 -7.88 -22.63
CA TYR A 122 40.06 -7.98 -23.70
C TYR A 122 40.64 -9.39 -23.72
N ALA A 123 40.21 -10.20 -24.70
CA ALA A 123 40.65 -11.58 -24.86
C ALA A 123 41.99 -11.65 -25.61
N HIS A 124 43.00 -12.34 -25.09
CA HIS A 124 44.28 -12.49 -25.80
C HIS A 124 44.12 -13.38 -27.05
N VAL A 125 44.71 -12.96 -28.17
CA VAL A 125 44.76 -13.69 -29.45
C VAL A 125 46.19 -13.71 -30.00
N ASN A 126 46.54 -14.78 -30.69
CA ASN A 126 47.92 -15.07 -31.09
C ASN A 126 48.10 -14.98 -32.62
N ASN A 127 47.77 -13.81 -33.18
CA ASN A 127 47.64 -13.60 -34.63
C ASN A 127 48.96 -13.30 -35.37
N GLY A 128 50.10 -13.22 -34.66
CA GLY A 128 51.41 -12.99 -35.26
C GLY A 128 52.29 -12.04 -34.44
N LYS A 129 53.45 -11.64 -34.99
CA LYS A 129 54.39 -10.72 -34.31
C LYS A 129 53.93 -9.25 -34.32
N LEU A 130 53.15 -8.83 -35.32
CA LEU A 130 52.78 -7.44 -35.57
C LEU A 130 51.28 -7.15 -35.41
N GLU A 131 50.44 -8.19 -35.32
CA GLU A 131 48.98 -8.05 -35.19
C GLU A 131 48.54 -7.69 -33.75
N PRO A 132 47.38 -7.03 -33.57
CA PRO A 132 46.80 -6.77 -32.26
C PRO A 132 46.62 -8.06 -31.45
N ARG A 133 47.26 -8.13 -30.29
CA ARG A 133 47.26 -9.32 -29.41
C ARG A 133 46.01 -9.48 -28.54
N SER A 134 45.02 -8.60 -28.66
CA SER A 134 43.77 -8.75 -27.93
C SER A 134 42.55 -8.23 -28.71
N ILE A 135 41.41 -8.91 -28.53
CA ILE A 135 40.12 -8.52 -29.11
C ILE A 135 39.23 -7.96 -28.00
N LYS A 136 38.68 -6.76 -28.23
CA LYS A 136 37.72 -6.13 -27.31
C LYS A 136 36.37 -6.85 -27.39
N CYS A 137 35.93 -7.34 -26.24
CA CYS A 137 34.70 -8.10 -26.08
C CYS A 137 33.86 -7.55 -24.90
N VAL A 138 32.67 -8.09 -24.72
CA VAL A 138 31.81 -7.91 -23.54
C VAL A 138 31.74 -9.23 -22.77
N PHE A 139 31.87 -9.19 -21.44
CA PHE A 139 31.79 -10.38 -20.60
C PHE A 139 30.35 -10.89 -20.44
N LEU A 140 30.10 -12.15 -20.82
CA LEU A 140 28.79 -12.82 -20.78
C LEU A 140 28.71 -14.01 -19.81
N GLY A 141 29.63 -14.13 -18.85
CA GLY A 141 29.61 -15.17 -17.83
C GLY A 141 30.50 -16.39 -18.11
N TYR A 142 30.07 -17.55 -17.61
CA TYR A 142 30.93 -18.73 -17.44
C TYR A 142 30.48 -19.90 -18.32
N LYS A 143 31.41 -20.57 -19.00
CA LYS A 143 31.10 -21.77 -19.79
C LYS A 143 31.21 -23.02 -18.92
N ALA A 144 30.07 -23.69 -18.66
CA ALA A 144 30.08 -25.01 -18.04
C ALA A 144 30.95 -26.00 -18.85
N GLY A 145 31.82 -26.73 -18.15
CA GLY A 145 32.75 -27.71 -18.74
C GLY A 145 34.10 -27.15 -19.19
N VAL A 146 34.35 -25.83 -19.15
CA VAL A 146 35.61 -25.21 -19.59
C VAL A 146 36.10 -24.21 -18.54
N LYS A 147 37.38 -24.23 -18.18
CA LYS A 147 37.98 -23.19 -17.32
C LYS A 147 38.31 -21.94 -18.16
N GLY A 148 37.27 -21.22 -18.55
CA GLY A 148 37.35 -20.01 -19.35
C GLY A 148 36.04 -19.20 -19.34
N TYR A 149 36.18 -17.92 -19.66
CA TYR A 149 35.13 -16.91 -19.68
C TYR A 149 34.41 -16.91 -21.03
N LYS A 150 33.08 -16.76 -21.01
CA LYS A 150 32.25 -16.58 -22.20
C LYS A 150 32.21 -15.10 -22.55
N LEU A 151 32.64 -14.76 -23.76
CA LEU A 151 32.81 -13.38 -24.22
C LEU A 151 32.01 -13.15 -25.51
N TRP A 152 31.51 -11.94 -25.72
CA TRP A 152 30.91 -11.51 -26.98
C TRP A 152 31.81 -10.50 -27.68
N CYS A 153 32.24 -10.81 -28.90
CA CYS A 153 32.94 -9.87 -29.77
C CYS A 153 31.91 -9.13 -30.64
N PRO A 154 31.71 -7.80 -30.47
CA PRO A 154 30.69 -7.06 -31.23
C PRO A 154 31.01 -6.99 -32.74
N GLU A 155 32.30 -6.89 -33.09
CA GLU A 155 32.81 -6.78 -34.45
C GLU A 155 32.51 -8.03 -35.28
N SER A 156 32.91 -9.20 -34.76
CA SER A 156 32.69 -10.49 -35.44
C SER A 156 31.28 -11.08 -35.21
N ARG A 157 30.48 -10.48 -34.32
CA ARG A 157 29.17 -10.96 -33.86
C ARG A 157 29.19 -12.43 -33.42
N LYS A 158 30.27 -12.85 -32.77
CA LYS A 158 30.49 -14.22 -32.30
C LYS A 158 30.75 -14.27 -30.80
N VAL A 159 30.36 -15.39 -30.19
CA VAL A 159 30.79 -15.76 -28.85
C VAL A 159 32.17 -16.41 -28.94
N VAL A 160 33.10 -15.92 -28.13
CA VAL A 160 34.44 -16.49 -27.92
C VAL A 160 34.50 -17.07 -26.50
N ILE A 161 35.31 -18.12 -26.30
CA ILE A 161 35.65 -18.62 -24.97
C ILE A 161 37.16 -18.45 -24.82
N SER A 162 37.62 -17.71 -23.81
CA SER A 162 39.05 -17.54 -23.51
C SER A 162 39.29 -17.69 -22.01
N ARG A 163 40.45 -18.24 -21.65
CA ARG A 163 40.97 -18.21 -20.29
C ARG A 163 41.68 -16.89 -20.00
N ASP A 164 42.46 -16.41 -20.96
CA ASP A 164 43.39 -15.30 -20.82
C ASP A 164 42.70 -14.01 -21.28
N VAL A 165 42.20 -13.27 -20.30
CA VAL A 165 41.28 -12.14 -20.47
C VAL A 165 41.60 -11.05 -19.43
N VAL A 166 41.75 -9.81 -19.88
CA VAL A 166 41.84 -8.63 -19.00
C VAL A 166 40.47 -7.96 -18.93
N PHE A 167 40.00 -7.61 -17.73
CA PHE A 167 38.66 -7.04 -17.50
C PHE A 167 38.75 -5.60 -17.03
N ASP A 168 37.96 -4.72 -17.65
CA ASP A 168 37.74 -3.34 -17.21
C ASP A 168 36.41 -3.28 -16.45
N GLU A 169 36.46 -3.64 -15.17
CA GLU A 169 35.28 -3.62 -14.29
C GLU A 169 34.96 -2.20 -13.78
N THR A 170 35.95 -1.31 -13.82
CA THR A 170 35.83 0.13 -13.55
C THR A 170 34.81 0.81 -14.45
N ALA A 171 34.77 0.47 -15.74
CA ALA A 171 33.75 0.97 -16.68
C ALA A 171 32.29 0.53 -16.37
N MET A 172 32.06 -0.27 -15.31
CA MET A 172 30.73 -0.71 -14.85
C MET A 172 30.41 -0.27 -13.41
N LEU A 173 31.29 0.50 -12.76
CA LEU A 173 31.07 1.06 -11.43
C LEU A 173 30.57 2.51 -11.51
N PRO A 174 29.56 2.93 -10.73
CA PRO A 174 29.17 4.33 -10.66
C PRO A 174 30.31 5.17 -10.03
N ASN A 175 30.62 6.33 -10.62
CA ASN A 175 31.78 7.14 -10.29
C ASN A 175 31.81 7.55 -8.80
N LEU A 176 32.75 6.96 -8.06
CA LEU A 176 32.97 7.21 -6.63
C LEU A 176 34.25 8.03 -6.39
N SER A 177 34.36 9.20 -7.04
CA SER A 177 35.42 10.17 -6.76
C SER A 177 35.02 11.62 -7.03
N LEU A 178 35.02 12.40 -5.94
CA LEU A 178 35.52 13.76 -5.77
C LEU A 178 35.95 14.59 -7.01
N LYS A 179 35.53 15.86 -6.98
CA LYS A 179 36.06 17.07 -7.65
C LYS A 179 37.59 17.15 -7.77
N ASP A 180 38.20 17.92 -8.68
CA ASP A 180 37.71 18.87 -9.71
C ASP A 180 38.83 19.05 -10.78
N SER A 181 38.51 19.40 -12.04
CA SER A 181 39.26 20.32 -12.95
C SER A 181 38.95 20.15 -14.45
N SER A 182 38.84 21.28 -15.15
CA SER A 182 38.61 21.48 -16.59
C SER A 182 39.72 20.85 -17.49
N ASN A 183 39.49 20.53 -18.77
CA ASN A 183 39.02 21.45 -19.82
C ASN A 183 38.35 20.79 -21.06
N LYS A 184 37.94 21.64 -22.03
CA LYS A 184 37.10 21.37 -23.23
C LYS A 184 37.90 20.69 -24.40
N GLU A 185 37.37 20.27 -25.55
CA GLU A 185 36.24 20.75 -26.39
C GLU A 185 35.49 19.69 -27.25
N ASN A 186 34.22 20.00 -27.57
CA ASN A 186 33.44 19.86 -28.84
C ASN A 186 34.02 19.04 -30.02
N GLN A 187 33.24 18.38 -30.90
CA GLN A 187 31.78 18.33 -31.21
C GLN A 187 31.48 17.00 -32.00
N LYS A 188 30.36 16.69 -32.70
CA LYS A 188 29.14 17.39 -33.19
C LYS A 188 27.97 16.39 -33.40
N GLN A 189 26.82 16.85 -33.89
CA GLN A 189 25.73 16.06 -34.49
C GLN A 189 25.71 16.20 -36.03
N VAL A 190 24.86 15.42 -36.73
CA VAL A 190 23.81 15.90 -37.67
C VAL A 190 22.97 14.71 -38.20
N GLU A 191 21.77 15.01 -38.68
CA GLU A 191 20.69 14.11 -39.15
C GLU A 191 20.93 13.53 -40.56
N HIS A 192 20.00 12.68 -41.04
CA HIS A 192 19.61 12.73 -42.45
C HIS A 192 18.14 12.34 -42.66
N GLN A 193 17.38 13.22 -43.34
CA GLN A 193 16.12 12.86 -44.00
C GLN A 193 16.40 12.33 -45.40
N ILE A 194 15.54 11.46 -45.95
CA ILE A 194 15.34 11.36 -47.41
C ILE A 194 13.83 11.26 -47.66
N ASN A 195 13.33 12.11 -48.56
CA ASN A 195 11.99 12.01 -49.11
C ASN A 195 12.08 12.48 -50.58
N THR A 196 11.53 11.73 -51.54
CA THR A 196 11.42 12.17 -52.94
C THR A 196 10.31 11.38 -53.64
N GLU A 197 9.54 12.07 -54.48
CA GLU A 197 8.38 11.56 -55.23
C GLU A 197 8.82 11.14 -56.65
N SER A 198 8.03 10.56 -57.57
CA SER A 198 6.57 10.40 -57.70
C SER A 198 6.19 9.21 -58.63
N THR A 199 4.88 8.97 -58.76
CA THR A 199 4.08 7.96 -59.52
C THR A 199 4.04 8.18 -61.06
N PRO A 200 3.22 7.48 -61.93
CA PRO A 200 2.22 6.39 -61.73
C PRO A 200 2.18 5.23 -62.81
N GLN A 201 1.18 4.32 -62.64
CA GLN A 201 0.34 3.63 -63.65
C GLN A 201 0.44 2.10 -63.96
N VAL A 202 -0.63 1.38 -63.55
CA VAL A 202 -1.56 0.54 -64.36
C VAL A 202 -1.18 -0.85 -64.92
N SER A 203 -2.06 -1.82 -64.60
CA SER A 203 -2.57 -2.98 -65.39
C SER A 203 -2.20 -4.46 -65.09
N THR A 204 -3.29 -5.24 -65.00
CA THR A 204 -3.52 -6.65 -65.39
C THR A 204 -2.91 -7.87 -64.67
N LYS A 205 -3.82 -8.81 -64.43
CA LYS A 205 -3.71 -10.19 -63.91
C LYS A 205 -2.89 -11.11 -64.83
N ILE A 206 -2.41 -12.22 -64.28
CA ILE A 206 -2.84 -13.60 -64.68
C ILE A 206 -2.48 -14.60 -63.54
N GLU A 207 -3.20 -15.71 -63.46
CA GLU A 207 -3.05 -16.75 -62.42
C GLU A 207 -1.93 -17.75 -62.74
N ASN A 208 -1.45 -18.45 -61.70
CA ASN A 208 -1.40 -19.92 -61.77
C ASN A 208 -1.45 -20.58 -60.38
N ARG A 209 -1.98 -21.80 -60.30
CA ARG A 209 -2.35 -22.49 -59.04
C ARG A 209 -1.70 -23.87 -58.94
N VAL A 210 -1.25 -24.25 -57.74
CA VAL A 210 -1.42 -25.60 -57.15
C VAL A 210 -1.62 -25.40 -55.63
N ALA A 211 -2.37 -26.27 -54.95
CA ALA A 211 -2.86 -26.04 -53.58
C ALA A 211 -2.33 -27.03 -52.54
N SER A 212 -2.24 -26.57 -51.28
CA SER A 212 -2.31 -27.44 -50.09
C SER A 212 -2.84 -26.69 -48.85
N SER A 213 -4.07 -27.03 -48.45
CA SER A 213 -4.66 -26.97 -47.09
C SER A 213 -4.44 -25.73 -46.17
N PRO A 214 -5.51 -25.00 -45.77
CA PRO A 214 -5.39 -23.86 -44.86
C PRO A 214 -5.36 -24.26 -43.37
N GLN A 215 -4.32 -23.85 -42.64
CA GLN A 215 -4.35 -23.79 -41.16
C GLN A 215 -4.67 -22.35 -40.69
N TYR A 216 -5.92 -22.12 -40.29
CA TYR A 216 -6.37 -20.88 -39.64
C TYR A 216 -5.83 -20.78 -38.20
N SER A 217 -4.82 -19.95 -37.97
CA SER A 217 -4.35 -19.59 -36.62
C SER A 217 -5.14 -18.39 -36.05
N ILE A 218 -6.41 -18.60 -35.70
CA ILE A 218 -7.25 -17.58 -35.03
C ILE A 218 -6.78 -17.41 -33.57
N ALA A 219 -5.75 -16.60 -33.38
CA ALA A 219 -5.20 -16.24 -32.07
C ALA A 219 -4.65 -14.80 -32.05
N LYS A 220 -5.54 -13.79 -32.07
CA LYS A 220 -5.15 -12.42 -31.70
C LYS A 220 -4.56 -12.43 -30.29
N ASN A 221 -3.35 -11.89 -30.12
CA ASN A 221 -2.63 -11.87 -28.85
C ASN A 221 -3.49 -11.28 -27.71
N ARG A 222 -3.95 -12.14 -26.78
CA ARG A 222 -4.48 -11.67 -25.50
C ARG A 222 -3.35 -11.03 -24.71
N THR A 223 -3.55 -9.79 -24.28
CA THR A 223 -2.64 -9.12 -23.34
C THR A 223 -2.53 -9.92 -22.05
N LYS A 224 -1.30 -10.03 -21.49
CA LYS A 224 -1.08 -10.75 -20.23
C LYS A 224 -1.89 -10.11 -19.11
N ARG A 225 -2.74 -10.90 -18.46
CA ARG A 225 -3.51 -10.47 -17.29
C ARG A 225 -2.54 -10.27 -16.12
N GLU A 226 -2.43 -9.04 -15.61
CA GLU A 226 -1.69 -8.80 -14.38
C GLU A 226 -2.35 -9.55 -13.22
N ILE A 227 -1.63 -10.51 -12.62
CA ILE A 227 -2.08 -11.17 -11.39
C ILE A 227 -1.75 -10.24 -10.23
N LYS A 228 -2.76 -9.50 -9.77
CA LYS A 228 -2.70 -8.67 -8.56
C LYS A 228 -3.29 -9.44 -7.37
N PRO A 229 -2.86 -9.16 -6.13
CA PRO A 229 -3.48 -9.76 -4.94
C PRO A 229 -4.98 -9.42 -4.88
N PRO A 230 -5.81 -10.22 -4.19
CA PRO A 230 -7.24 -9.98 -4.09
C PRO A 230 -7.54 -8.58 -3.51
N LYS A 231 -8.34 -7.79 -4.22
CA LYS A 231 -8.76 -6.44 -3.80
C LYS A 231 -9.80 -6.47 -2.65
N LYS A 232 -9.50 -7.13 -1.53
CA LYS A 232 -10.33 -7.04 -0.31
C LYS A 232 -10.12 -5.75 0.48
N TYR A 233 -9.04 -5.00 0.22
CA TYR A 233 -8.54 -3.94 1.11
C TYR A 233 -8.17 -2.63 0.40
N ALA A 234 -8.85 -2.29 -0.71
CA ALA A 234 -8.45 -1.18 -1.58
C ALA A 234 -8.47 0.21 -0.90
N GLU A 235 -9.36 0.45 0.06
CA GLU A 235 -9.35 1.67 0.89
C GLU A 235 -8.35 1.56 2.05
N ALA A 236 -8.34 0.41 2.73
CA ALA A 236 -7.55 0.20 3.95
C ALA A 236 -6.03 0.34 3.72
N ASP A 237 -5.53 -0.02 2.55
CA ASP A 237 -4.11 0.14 2.16
C ASP A 237 -3.68 1.62 2.15
N LEU A 238 -4.55 2.50 1.63
CA LEU A 238 -4.30 3.94 1.52
C LEU A 238 -4.48 4.66 2.87
N VAL A 239 -5.50 4.26 3.64
CA VAL A 239 -5.72 4.74 5.02
C VAL A 239 -4.55 4.35 5.92
N ALA A 240 -4.08 3.10 5.86
CA ALA A 240 -2.95 2.63 6.65
C ALA A 240 -1.65 3.35 6.28
N TYR A 241 -1.37 3.55 4.99
CA TYR A 241 -0.20 4.33 4.55
C TYR A 241 -0.24 5.77 5.11
N ALA A 242 -1.39 6.44 5.00
CA ALA A 242 -1.58 7.80 5.48
C ALA A 242 -1.37 7.93 7.01
N LEU A 243 -1.91 6.98 7.79
CA LEU A 243 -1.74 6.92 9.24
C LEU A 243 -0.27 6.83 9.67
N ASN A 244 0.49 5.89 9.09
CA ASN A 244 1.92 5.73 9.43
C ASN A 244 2.71 7.02 9.13
N VAL A 245 2.49 7.62 7.96
CA VAL A 245 3.16 8.87 7.57
C VAL A 245 2.73 10.07 8.44
N ALA A 246 1.53 10.04 9.03
CA ALA A 246 1.03 11.03 9.97
C ALA A 246 1.65 10.90 11.37
N GLU A 247 1.89 9.68 11.87
CA GLU A 247 2.57 9.45 13.15
C GLU A 247 4.05 9.88 13.12
N ASP A 248 4.72 9.72 11.98
CA ASP A 248 6.11 10.12 11.72
C ASP A 248 6.36 11.65 11.72
N ILE A 249 5.33 12.50 11.87
CA ILE A 249 5.51 13.97 11.80
C ILE A 249 6.25 14.52 13.03
N ASP A 250 6.19 13.84 14.18
CA ASP A 250 6.70 14.35 15.46
C ASP A 250 8.14 13.92 15.80
N ALA A 251 8.75 13.02 15.03
CA ALA A 251 9.85 12.15 15.47
C ALA A 251 11.25 12.81 15.64
N ASN A 252 11.39 14.13 15.46
CA ASN A 252 12.71 14.79 15.31
C ASN A 252 13.45 15.14 16.62
N GLN A 253 12.97 14.72 17.79
CA GLN A 253 13.61 15.02 19.10
C GLN A 253 13.57 13.86 20.11
N GLU A 254 13.28 12.63 19.67
CA GLU A 254 13.01 11.48 20.55
C GLU A 254 14.16 10.45 20.51
N PRO A 255 14.60 9.86 21.65
CA PRO A 255 15.67 8.85 21.63
C PRO A 255 15.33 7.64 20.77
N SER A 256 16.28 7.17 19.96
CA SER A 256 16.07 6.03 19.05
C SER A 256 16.23 4.67 19.73
N ASN A 257 16.96 4.62 20.84
CA ASN A 257 17.37 3.41 21.54
C ASN A 257 17.58 3.65 23.06
N TYR A 258 17.77 2.55 23.81
CA TYR A 258 17.94 2.57 25.27
C TYR A 258 19.17 3.39 25.70
N SER A 259 20.31 3.20 25.04
CA SER A 259 21.59 3.86 25.36
C SER A 259 21.49 5.38 25.21
N GLU A 260 20.84 5.88 24.15
CA GLU A 260 20.55 7.32 24.01
C GLU A 260 19.62 7.83 25.11
N ALA A 261 18.55 7.09 25.44
CA ALA A 261 17.59 7.51 26.45
C ALA A 261 18.23 7.66 27.84
N ILE A 262 19.12 6.75 28.24
CA ILE A 262 19.83 6.83 29.53
C ILE A 262 21.03 7.81 29.52
N SER A 263 21.51 8.24 28.35
CA SER A 263 22.64 9.18 28.22
C SER A 263 22.24 10.64 27.95
N CYS A 264 20.94 10.93 27.86
CA CYS A 264 20.43 12.29 27.64
C CYS A 264 20.07 13.02 28.95
N GLU A 265 19.90 14.35 28.87
CA GLU A 265 19.50 15.20 30.01
C GLU A 265 18.14 14.83 30.61
N ASP A 266 17.24 14.26 29.80
CA ASP A 266 15.91 13.77 30.20
C ASP A 266 15.92 12.32 30.74
N SER A 267 17.09 11.72 30.97
CA SER A 267 17.28 10.28 31.27
C SER A 267 16.47 9.75 32.45
N GLU A 268 16.38 10.48 33.57
CA GLU A 268 15.56 10.08 34.72
C GLU A 268 14.07 9.94 34.35
N LYS A 269 13.56 10.84 33.50
CA LYS A 269 12.16 10.86 33.05
C LYS A 269 11.89 9.69 32.09
N TRP A 270 12.85 9.34 31.24
CA TRP A 270 12.77 8.15 30.40
C TRP A 270 12.87 6.86 31.23
N MET A 271 13.71 6.82 32.27
CA MET A 271 13.80 5.67 33.17
C MET A 271 12.49 5.44 33.93
N PHE A 272 11.89 6.52 34.47
CA PHE A 272 10.56 6.46 35.07
C PHE A 272 9.49 5.97 34.08
N ALA A 273 9.49 6.46 32.84
CA ALA A 273 8.55 6.02 31.82
C ALA A 273 8.76 4.57 31.35
N MET A 274 9.98 4.03 31.45
CA MET A 274 10.26 2.60 31.24
C MET A 274 9.76 1.75 32.42
N GLN A 275 9.91 2.26 33.65
CA GLN A 275 9.40 1.62 34.86
C GLN A 275 7.85 1.56 34.87
N GLU A 276 7.14 2.63 34.49
CA GLU A 276 5.67 2.62 34.32
C GLU A 276 5.20 1.50 33.37
N GLU A 277 5.88 1.32 32.23
CA GLU A 277 5.56 0.24 31.27
C GLU A 277 5.88 -1.14 31.86
N MET A 278 7.04 -1.33 32.50
CA MET A 278 7.41 -2.61 33.14
C MET A 278 6.46 -3.02 34.26
N GLU A 279 5.96 -2.07 35.06
CA GLU A 279 4.95 -2.34 36.09
C GLU A 279 3.61 -2.76 35.47
N SER A 280 3.17 -2.13 34.38
CA SER A 280 2.00 -2.58 33.63
C SER A 280 2.17 -4.00 33.07
N LEU A 281 3.36 -4.30 32.54
CA LEU A 281 3.68 -5.62 31.97
C LEU A 281 3.67 -6.74 33.03
N HIS A 282 4.18 -6.46 34.24
CA HIS A 282 4.10 -7.38 35.37
C HIS A 282 2.66 -7.51 35.92
N LYS A 283 1.93 -6.40 36.07
CA LYS A 283 0.53 -6.38 36.52
C LYS A 283 -0.37 -7.25 35.63
N ASN A 284 -0.20 -7.15 34.30
CA ASN A 284 -0.94 -7.94 33.32
C ASN A 284 -0.44 -9.39 33.16
N LYS A 285 0.58 -9.82 33.91
CA LYS A 285 1.20 -11.16 33.83
C LYS A 285 1.60 -11.52 32.39
N THR A 286 2.24 -10.58 31.70
CA THR A 286 2.44 -10.61 30.24
C THR A 286 3.24 -11.83 29.76
N TRP A 287 4.15 -12.35 30.58
CA TRP A 287 5.01 -13.50 30.25
C TRP A 287 5.44 -14.32 31.47
N ASP A 288 5.82 -15.58 31.25
CA ASP A 288 6.64 -16.37 32.18
C ASP A 288 8.11 -16.28 31.78
N LEU A 289 9.05 -16.31 32.74
CA LEU A 289 10.48 -16.36 32.46
C LEU A 289 10.97 -17.81 32.43
N VAL A 290 11.38 -18.31 31.26
CA VAL A 290 11.73 -19.72 31.03
C VAL A 290 13.07 -19.89 30.30
N LYS A 291 13.77 -21.02 30.44
CA LYS A 291 14.91 -21.35 29.57
C LYS A 291 14.41 -21.67 28.15
N LEU A 292 15.13 -21.20 27.12
CA LEU A 292 14.74 -21.38 25.72
C LEU A 292 14.73 -22.87 25.31
N PRO A 293 13.58 -23.44 24.85
CA PRO A 293 13.54 -24.84 24.46
C PRO A 293 14.39 -25.14 23.22
N LYS A 294 15.02 -26.32 23.19
CA LYS A 294 15.88 -26.76 22.07
C LYS A 294 15.13 -26.66 20.73
N GLY A 295 15.72 -25.96 19.77
CA GLY A 295 15.15 -25.77 18.43
C GLY A 295 14.14 -24.62 18.29
N LYS A 296 13.72 -23.95 19.38
CA LYS A 296 12.94 -22.70 19.31
C LYS A 296 13.85 -21.50 19.01
N LYS A 297 13.27 -20.44 18.46
CA LYS A 297 13.92 -19.15 18.18
C LYS A 297 13.25 -18.05 19.00
N THR A 298 13.97 -16.97 19.27
CA THR A 298 13.47 -15.81 20.00
C THR A 298 13.10 -14.66 19.06
N VAL A 299 11.97 -14.01 19.37
CA VAL A 299 11.63 -12.68 18.88
C VAL A 299 12.46 -11.66 19.66
N ARG A 300 13.07 -10.70 18.96
CA ARG A 300 13.80 -9.59 19.60
C ARG A 300 12.84 -8.49 20.05
N CYS A 301 13.20 -7.68 21.03
CA CYS A 301 12.44 -6.48 21.44
C CYS A 301 13.23 -5.18 21.17
N LYS A 302 12.58 -4.02 21.33
CA LYS A 302 13.21 -2.72 21.59
C LYS A 302 12.28 -1.85 22.45
N TRP A 303 12.84 -0.81 23.05
CA TRP A 303 12.08 0.35 23.48
C TRP A 303 11.65 1.21 22.30
N VAL A 304 10.51 1.90 22.45
CA VAL A 304 10.11 3.06 21.64
C VAL A 304 9.74 4.17 22.60
N PHE A 305 10.37 5.32 22.44
CA PHE A 305 10.14 6.51 23.26
C PHE A 305 9.22 7.48 22.51
N LYS A 306 8.37 8.21 23.24
CA LYS A 306 7.55 9.31 22.72
C LYS A 306 7.40 10.39 23.79
N LYS A 307 7.66 11.65 23.45
CA LYS A 307 7.47 12.83 24.31
C LYS A 307 6.19 13.54 23.88
N LYS A 308 5.14 13.46 24.71
CA LYS A 308 3.94 14.27 24.50
C LYS A 308 4.19 15.66 25.05
N GLU A 309 4.30 16.66 24.18
CA GLU A 309 4.25 18.06 24.59
C GLU A 309 2.93 18.31 25.33
N GLY A 310 3.02 18.80 26.57
CA GLY A 310 1.88 19.23 27.35
C GLY A 310 1.44 20.64 26.94
N THR A 311 0.22 21.03 27.31
CA THR A 311 -0.28 22.38 27.02
C THR A 311 0.47 23.40 27.89
N PRO A 312 1.22 24.37 27.33
CA PRO A 312 2.06 25.28 28.12
C PRO A 312 1.27 26.03 29.20
N GLY A 313 1.68 25.88 30.46
CA GLY A 313 1.01 26.47 31.63
C GLY A 313 -0.25 25.75 32.11
N VAL A 314 -0.58 24.58 31.55
CA VAL A 314 -1.78 23.78 31.94
C VAL A 314 -1.43 22.30 32.18
N GLU A 315 -0.60 21.69 31.33
CA GLU A 315 -0.11 20.32 31.50
C GLU A 315 1.40 20.27 31.22
N GLU A 316 2.16 19.53 32.03
CA GLU A 316 3.59 19.30 31.79
C GLU A 316 3.85 18.28 30.67
N PRO A 317 5.00 18.31 29.98
CA PRO A 317 5.33 17.33 28.95
C PRO A 317 5.42 15.91 29.50
N LYS A 318 4.53 14.99 29.10
CA LYS A 318 4.58 13.59 29.53
C LYS A 318 5.44 12.72 28.60
N TYR A 319 6.43 12.10 29.22
CA TYR A 319 7.30 11.09 28.64
C TYR A 319 6.57 9.74 28.65
N LYS A 320 6.71 8.97 27.57
CA LYS A 320 6.18 7.59 27.47
C LYS A 320 7.21 6.69 26.79
N ALA A 321 7.61 5.63 27.46
CA ALA A 321 8.26 4.50 26.82
C ALA A 321 7.21 3.43 26.45
N ARG A 322 7.51 2.58 25.47
CA ARG A 322 6.75 1.38 25.13
C ARG A 322 7.69 0.22 24.83
N LEU A 323 7.35 -0.97 25.32
CA LEU A 323 8.01 -2.21 24.91
C LEU A 323 7.43 -2.68 23.57
N VAL A 324 8.28 -2.75 22.54
CA VAL A 324 7.88 -3.17 21.20
C VAL A 324 8.66 -4.40 20.75
N ALA A 325 7.94 -5.50 20.53
CA ALA A 325 8.47 -6.71 19.92
C ALA A 325 8.77 -6.45 18.43
N LYS A 326 9.91 -6.96 17.94
CA LYS A 326 10.36 -6.83 16.55
C LYS A 326 9.67 -7.91 15.69
N GLY A 327 8.34 -7.87 15.60
CA GLY A 327 7.50 -8.90 14.96
C GLY A 327 7.77 -9.13 13.47
N TYR A 328 8.52 -8.26 12.79
CA TYR A 328 9.08 -8.58 11.47
C TYR A 328 9.92 -9.87 11.47
N SER A 329 10.50 -10.25 12.63
CA SER A 329 11.24 -11.51 12.82
C SER A 329 10.35 -12.76 12.99
N GLN A 330 9.04 -12.61 13.28
CA GLN A 330 8.10 -13.73 13.39
C GLN A 330 7.86 -14.43 12.05
N VAL A 331 7.77 -15.76 12.08
CA VAL A 331 7.55 -16.65 10.94
C VAL A 331 6.06 -17.06 10.83
N PRO A 332 5.40 -16.85 9.68
CA PRO A 332 4.03 -17.30 9.47
C PRO A 332 3.90 -18.83 9.56
N GLY A 333 2.86 -19.31 10.23
CA GLY A 333 2.63 -20.74 10.46
C GLY A 333 3.52 -21.35 11.57
N VAL A 334 4.24 -20.52 12.33
CA VAL A 334 5.03 -20.94 13.51
C VAL A 334 4.79 -20.00 14.69
N ASP A 335 4.94 -18.69 14.48
CA ASP A 335 4.83 -17.67 15.54
C ASP A 335 3.52 -16.86 15.45
N PHE A 336 2.73 -17.07 14.39
CA PHE A 336 1.38 -16.56 14.18
C PHE A 336 0.69 -17.34 13.05
N THR A 337 -0.63 -17.41 13.08
CA THR A 337 -1.47 -17.92 11.97
C THR A 337 -2.18 -16.80 11.23
N ASP A 338 -3.28 -16.28 11.80
CA ASP A 338 -4.01 -15.12 11.31
C ASP A 338 -3.52 -13.82 11.96
N VAL A 339 -3.47 -12.74 11.18
CA VAL A 339 -3.09 -11.39 11.64
C VAL A 339 -4.17 -10.33 11.43
N PHE A 340 -5.27 -10.68 10.77
CA PHE A 340 -6.31 -9.71 10.43
C PHE A 340 -7.10 -9.27 11.68
N SER A 341 -7.10 -7.97 11.93
CA SER A 341 -8.02 -7.25 12.80
C SER A 341 -8.81 -6.26 11.96
N PRO A 342 -10.12 -6.07 12.20
CA PRO A 342 -10.81 -4.87 11.75
C PRO A 342 -10.32 -3.64 12.53
N VAL A 343 -10.65 -2.48 11.99
CA VAL A 343 -10.51 -1.13 12.57
C VAL A 343 -11.70 -0.33 12.06
N VAL A 344 -12.34 0.47 12.91
CA VAL A 344 -13.52 1.28 12.53
C VAL A 344 -13.21 2.22 11.36
N LYS A 345 -14.10 2.29 10.36
CA LYS A 345 -13.93 3.21 9.24
C LYS A 345 -14.09 4.66 9.69
N HIS A 346 -13.33 5.56 9.05
CA HIS A 346 -13.52 7.01 9.19
C HIS A 346 -14.93 7.47 8.75
N SER A 347 -15.56 6.78 7.79
CA SER A 347 -16.96 7.02 7.41
C SER A 347 -17.94 6.61 8.51
N SER A 348 -17.69 5.51 9.24
CA SER A 348 -18.49 5.11 10.41
C SER A 348 -18.39 6.12 11.55
N ILE A 349 -17.19 6.65 11.81
CA ILE A 349 -16.99 7.74 12.80
C ILE A 349 -17.81 8.97 12.42
N ARG A 350 -17.71 9.44 11.17
CA ARG A 350 -18.45 10.63 10.71
C ARG A 350 -19.96 10.40 10.63
N ALA A 351 -20.40 9.21 10.25
CA ALA A 351 -21.82 8.83 10.30
C ALA A 351 -22.38 8.94 11.72
N LEU A 352 -21.68 8.40 12.73
CA LEU A 352 -22.07 8.53 14.13
C LEU A 352 -22.08 9.99 14.60
N LEU A 353 -21.05 10.78 14.25
CA LEU A 353 -20.99 12.21 14.59
C LEU A 353 -22.14 13.02 13.95
N GLY A 354 -22.58 12.63 12.74
CA GLY A 354 -23.79 13.15 12.10
C GLY A 354 -25.06 12.83 12.90
N ILE A 355 -25.26 11.56 13.27
CA ILE A 355 -26.40 11.12 14.12
C ILE A 355 -26.40 11.89 15.46
N VAL A 356 -25.23 12.06 16.09
CA VAL A 356 -25.06 12.83 17.33
C VAL A 356 -25.49 14.30 17.15
N ALA A 357 -25.12 14.95 16.04
CA ALA A 357 -25.51 16.33 15.76
C ALA A 357 -27.02 16.47 15.49
N MET A 358 -27.60 15.56 14.69
CA MET A 358 -29.02 15.60 14.33
C MET A 358 -29.92 15.41 15.56
N HIS A 359 -29.69 14.36 16.35
CA HIS A 359 -30.57 14.00 17.47
C HIS A 359 -30.11 14.57 18.83
N ASP A 360 -29.06 15.40 18.85
CA ASP A 360 -28.37 15.96 20.04
C ASP A 360 -28.00 14.91 21.12
N LEU A 361 -27.62 13.70 20.69
CA LEU A 361 -27.29 12.58 21.58
C LEU A 361 -26.05 12.87 22.44
N GLU A 362 -25.93 12.24 23.61
CA GLU A 362 -24.70 12.31 24.40
C GLU A 362 -23.56 11.59 23.67
N LEU A 363 -22.34 12.13 23.80
CA LEU A 363 -21.12 11.63 23.16
C LEU A 363 -19.95 11.76 24.14
N GLU A 364 -19.47 10.64 24.65
CA GLU A 364 -18.35 10.57 25.59
C GLU A 364 -17.27 9.60 25.09
N GLN A 365 -16.04 9.75 25.59
CA GLN A 365 -14.85 9.07 25.09
C GLN A 365 -14.13 8.32 26.22
N LEU A 366 -13.60 7.14 25.90
CA LEU A 366 -12.71 6.36 26.76
C LEU A 366 -11.41 6.00 26.02
N ASP A 367 -10.36 5.73 26.79
CA ASP A 367 -9.05 5.25 26.34
C ASP A 367 -8.70 3.96 27.12
N VAL A 368 -8.36 2.86 26.44
CA VAL A 368 -7.95 1.59 27.08
C VAL A 368 -6.46 1.62 27.35
N LYS A 369 -6.05 1.65 28.63
CA LYS A 369 -4.63 1.58 28.96
C LYS A 369 -4.07 0.24 28.49
N THR A 370 -3.02 0.31 27.68
CA THR A 370 -2.24 -0.86 27.23
C THR A 370 -3.07 -1.97 26.56
N ALA A 371 -4.11 -1.60 25.78
CA ALA A 371 -5.06 -2.49 25.08
C ALA A 371 -4.54 -3.87 24.64
N PHE A 372 -3.38 -3.95 23.97
CA PHE A 372 -2.81 -5.24 23.53
C PHE A 372 -2.49 -6.23 24.65
N LEU A 373 -2.16 -5.76 25.87
CA LEU A 373 -1.90 -6.63 27.04
C LEU A 373 -3.16 -7.35 27.54
N HIS A 374 -4.36 -6.88 27.21
CA HIS A 374 -5.59 -7.61 27.52
C HIS A 374 -5.83 -8.80 26.57
N GLY A 375 -5.31 -8.73 25.34
CA GLY A 375 -5.39 -9.82 24.35
C GLY A 375 -4.46 -10.98 24.68
N GLU A 376 -4.94 -12.22 24.57
CA GLU A 376 -4.19 -13.44 24.89
C GLU A 376 -3.52 -14.04 23.65
N LEU A 377 -2.41 -14.75 23.83
CA LEU A 377 -1.70 -15.43 22.73
C LEU A 377 -2.05 -16.91 22.67
N GLU A 378 -2.58 -17.33 21.53
CA GLU A 378 -2.76 -18.75 21.16
C GLU A 378 -1.41 -19.43 20.85
N GLU A 379 -0.41 -18.66 20.37
CA GLU A 379 0.90 -19.16 19.97
C GLU A 379 1.98 -18.99 21.06
N ASN A 380 2.79 -20.04 21.28
CA ASN A 380 3.94 -20.00 22.21
C ASN A 380 5.11 -19.17 21.64
N ILE A 381 5.09 -17.86 21.85
CA ILE A 381 6.14 -16.91 21.44
C ILE A 381 7.17 -16.74 22.56
N TYR A 382 8.44 -16.97 22.23
CA TYR A 382 9.57 -16.68 23.11
C TYR A 382 10.21 -15.35 22.69
N MET A 383 10.28 -14.39 23.61
CA MET A 383 10.91 -13.09 23.41
C MET A 383 12.20 -12.98 24.22
N GLN A 384 13.21 -12.25 23.72
CA GLN A 384 14.37 -11.90 24.53
C GLN A 384 13.98 -11.00 25.72
N GLN A 385 14.69 -11.11 26.84
CA GLN A 385 14.63 -10.11 27.91
C GLN A 385 15.07 -8.73 27.40
N LEU A 386 14.61 -7.68 28.07
CA LEU A 386 14.88 -6.29 27.68
C LEU A 386 16.28 -5.86 28.13
N GLU A 387 16.95 -5.11 27.26
CA GLU A 387 18.13 -4.34 27.61
C GLU A 387 17.80 -3.34 28.74
N GLY A 388 18.63 -3.33 29.79
CA GLY A 388 18.40 -2.58 31.03
C GLY A 388 17.51 -3.27 32.08
N PHE A 389 16.74 -4.30 31.71
CA PHE A 389 15.75 -4.96 32.58
C PHE A 389 15.87 -6.50 32.55
N THR A 390 17.09 -7.01 32.39
CA THR A 390 17.39 -8.44 32.54
C THR A 390 17.34 -8.86 34.02
N VAL A 391 16.69 -9.99 34.31
CA VAL A 391 16.65 -10.53 35.68
C VAL A 391 17.98 -11.18 36.03
N SER A 392 18.61 -10.70 37.10
CA SER A 392 19.87 -11.24 37.63
C SER A 392 19.77 -12.74 37.91
N GLU A 393 20.87 -13.46 37.71
CA GLU A 393 20.99 -14.94 37.82
C GLU A 393 20.13 -15.72 36.80
N LYS A 394 19.46 -15.02 35.87
CA LYS A 394 18.58 -15.58 34.84
C LYS A 394 18.80 -14.94 33.47
N GLU A 395 20.01 -14.48 33.20
CA GLU A 395 20.40 -13.80 31.96
C GLU A 395 20.26 -14.71 30.72
N ASP A 396 20.30 -16.04 30.88
CA ASP A 396 20.08 -17.02 29.82
C ASP A 396 18.59 -17.37 29.56
N TYR A 397 17.66 -16.80 30.33
CA TYR A 397 16.22 -17.04 30.19
C TYR A 397 15.57 -16.10 29.17
N VAL A 398 14.38 -16.50 28.72
CA VAL A 398 13.55 -15.82 27.71
C VAL A 398 12.12 -15.67 28.22
N CYS A 399 11.44 -14.61 27.79
CA CYS A 399 10.06 -14.34 28.14
C CYS A 399 9.13 -15.17 27.25
N LEU A 400 8.48 -16.20 27.80
CA LEU A 400 7.37 -16.91 27.15
C LEU A 400 6.11 -16.08 27.30
N LEU A 401 5.71 -15.41 26.22
CA LEU A 401 4.59 -14.48 26.21
C LEU A 401 3.25 -15.21 26.39
N LYS A 402 2.37 -14.64 27.22
CA LYS A 402 0.98 -15.07 27.46
C LYS A 402 -0.01 -14.06 26.90
N LYS A 403 0.31 -12.78 27.04
CA LYS A 403 -0.46 -11.65 26.50
C LYS A 403 0.23 -11.08 25.28
N SER A 404 -0.56 -10.47 24.40
CA SER A 404 -0.06 -9.88 23.16
C SER A 404 0.65 -8.54 23.42
N LEU A 405 1.61 -8.18 22.57
CA LEU A 405 2.51 -7.03 22.76
C LEU A 405 2.56 -6.12 21.53
N TYR A 406 2.84 -4.83 21.75
CA TYR A 406 3.11 -3.90 20.64
C TYR A 406 4.17 -4.48 19.69
N GLY A 407 3.90 -4.42 18.38
CA GLY A 407 4.82 -4.88 17.34
C GLY A 407 4.83 -6.38 17.03
N LEU A 408 4.14 -7.24 17.79
CA LEU A 408 3.80 -8.58 17.29
C LEU A 408 2.68 -8.47 16.24
N LYS A 409 2.70 -9.38 15.26
CA LYS A 409 1.78 -9.33 14.11
C LYS A 409 0.32 -9.64 14.45
N GLN A 410 0.05 -10.45 15.49
CA GLN A 410 -1.32 -10.81 15.88
C GLN A 410 -1.95 -9.91 16.94
N SER A 411 -1.22 -9.00 17.59
CA SER A 411 -1.73 -8.27 18.77
C SER A 411 -3.01 -7.46 18.53
N PRO A 412 -3.19 -6.74 17.40
CA PRO A 412 -4.46 -6.08 17.11
C PRO A 412 -5.63 -7.07 17.05
N ARG A 413 -5.41 -8.25 16.47
CA ARG A 413 -6.42 -9.32 16.34
C ARG A 413 -6.76 -9.93 17.71
N GLN A 414 -5.77 -10.14 18.57
CA GLN A 414 -6.02 -10.74 19.90
C GLN A 414 -6.70 -9.76 20.86
N TRP A 415 -6.35 -8.48 20.81
CA TRP A 415 -7.12 -7.43 21.50
C TRP A 415 -8.55 -7.37 20.97
N TYR A 416 -8.74 -7.29 19.64
CA TYR A 416 -10.06 -7.24 19.04
C TYR A 416 -10.92 -8.46 19.41
N LYS A 417 -10.38 -9.69 19.36
CA LYS A 417 -11.07 -10.91 19.81
C LYS A 417 -11.53 -10.80 21.27
N ARG A 418 -10.65 -10.33 22.17
CA ARG A 418 -10.98 -10.19 23.61
C ARG A 418 -12.12 -9.21 23.83
N PHE A 419 -12.10 -8.09 23.11
CA PHE A 419 -13.12 -7.04 23.19
C PHE A 419 -14.46 -7.47 22.57
N ASP A 420 -14.44 -8.03 21.36
CA ASP A 420 -15.63 -8.56 20.66
C ASP A 420 -16.36 -9.62 21.51
N SER A 421 -15.60 -10.49 22.18
CA SER A 421 -16.14 -11.49 23.11
C SER A 421 -16.80 -10.84 24.34
N PHE A 422 -16.17 -9.82 24.93
CA PHE A 422 -16.73 -9.07 26.06
C PHE A 422 -17.99 -8.28 25.68
N MET A 423 -18.00 -7.59 24.54
CA MET A 423 -19.17 -6.84 24.08
C MET A 423 -20.35 -7.78 23.82
N THR A 424 -20.10 -8.91 23.16
CA THR A 424 -21.12 -9.93 22.88
C THR A 424 -21.71 -10.53 24.16
N SER A 425 -20.91 -10.69 25.24
CA SER A 425 -21.41 -11.18 26.54
C SER A 425 -22.19 -10.14 27.36
N HIS A 426 -22.27 -8.88 26.90
CA HIS A 426 -23.02 -7.79 27.53
C HIS A 426 -24.18 -7.30 26.65
N ASP A 427 -24.74 -8.20 25.83
CA ASP A 427 -25.83 -8.02 24.87
C ASP A 427 -25.59 -6.97 23.76
N PHE A 428 -24.36 -6.51 23.55
CA PHE A 428 -24.07 -5.67 22.39
C PHE A 428 -24.02 -6.51 21.11
N LYS A 429 -24.72 -6.03 20.09
CA LYS A 429 -24.63 -6.56 18.72
C LYS A 429 -23.51 -5.82 18.01
N ARG A 430 -22.59 -6.57 17.40
CA ARG A 430 -21.62 -6.02 16.44
C ARG A 430 -22.33 -5.75 15.11
N SER A 431 -22.02 -4.61 14.50
CA SER A 431 -22.50 -4.25 13.15
C SER A 431 -22.01 -5.25 12.10
N SER A 432 -22.91 -5.60 11.17
CA SER A 432 -22.58 -6.42 10.01
C SER A 432 -21.86 -5.63 8.90
N PHE A 433 -21.86 -4.29 8.99
CA PHE A 433 -21.26 -3.38 8.01
C PHE A 433 -19.90 -2.82 8.47
N ASP A 434 -19.70 -2.60 9.78
CA ASP A 434 -18.38 -2.27 10.36
C ASP A 434 -18.13 -3.09 11.64
N SER A 435 -17.19 -4.02 11.60
CA SER A 435 -16.93 -4.94 12.71
C SER A 435 -16.39 -4.28 13.99
N CYS A 436 -16.06 -2.99 13.97
CA CYS A 436 -15.66 -2.20 15.14
C CYS A 436 -16.77 -1.24 15.63
N VAL A 437 -17.96 -1.28 15.03
CA VAL A 437 -19.18 -0.63 15.51
C VAL A 437 -20.01 -1.66 16.30
N TYR A 438 -20.42 -1.30 17.51
CA TYR A 438 -21.29 -2.09 18.38
C TYR A 438 -22.53 -1.26 18.73
N PHE A 439 -23.69 -1.93 18.85
CA PHE A 439 -24.94 -1.31 19.23
C PHE A 439 -25.74 -2.20 20.18
N LYS A 440 -26.41 -1.57 21.15
CA LYS A 440 -27.38 -2.19 22.06
C LYS A 440 -28.67 -1.39 21.98
N LYS A 441 -29.79 -2.08 21.75
CA LYS A 441 -31.16 -1.53 21.79
C LYS A 441 -31.89 -2.26 22.90
N ASN A 442 -32.34 -1.53 23.92
CA ASN A 442 -33.00 -2.06 25.11
C ASN A 442 -34.53 -2.14 24.88
N ASN A 443 -35.22 -2.95 25.68
CA ASN A 443 -36.66 -3.18 25.55
C ASN A 443 -37.54 -1.94 25.85
N ASP A 444 -36.98 -0.91 26.47
CA ASP A 444 -37.62 0.38 26.75
C ASP A 444 -37.43 1.42 25.61
N GLY A 445 -36.78 1.02 24.51
CA GLY A 445 -36.44 1.90 23.39
C GLY A 445 -35.19 2.77 23.62
N SER A 446 -34.51 2.64 24.76
CA SER A 446 -33.18 3.25 24.94
C SER A 446 -32.11 2.48 24.16
N PHE A 447 -31.04 3.17 23.79
CA PHE A 447 -29.96 2.58 22.98
C PHE A 447 -28.59 3.14 23.36
N VAL A 448 -27.55 2.35 23.06
CA VAL A 448 -26.15 2.75 23.13
C VAL A 448 -25.41 2.29 21.88
N TYR A 449 -24.60 3.17 21.30
CA TYR A 449 -23.66 2.88 20.23
C TYR A 449 -22.23 3.05 20.74
N LEU A 450 -21.34 2.12 20.40
CA LEU A 450 -19.93 2.16 20.76
C LEU A 450 -19.06 1.90 19.52
N LEU A 451 -18.10 2.78 19.26
CA LEU A 451 -17.11 2.64 18.21
C LEU A 451 -15.74 2.38 18.84
N LEU A 452 -15.04 1.35 18.37
CA LEU A 452 -13.68 1.00 18.80
C LEU A 452 -12.64 1.34 17.73
N TYR A 453 -11.66 2.17 18.06
CA TYR A 453 -10.41 2.28 17.32
C TYR A 453 -9.23 1.91 18.23
N VAL A 454 -8.82 0.63 18.20
CA VAL A 454 -7.67 0.12 18.97
C VAL A 454 -7.79 0.45 20.48
N ASP A 455 -7.12 1.49 20.98
CA ASP A 455 -7.21 1.99 22.36
C ASP A 455 -8.29 3.07 22.57
N ASP A 456 -8.65 3.84 21.55
CA ASP A 456 -9.69 4.88 21.57
C ASP A 456 -11.12 4.29 21.46
N MET A 457 -12.08 4.83 22.22
CA MET A 457 -13.51 4.50 22.11
C MET A 457 -14.41 5.74 22.12
N LEU A 458 -15.43 5.77 21.27
CA LEU A 458 -16.56 6.71 21.36
C LEU A 458 -17.82 5.97 21.80
N ILE A 459 -18.53 6.51 22.80
CA ILE A 459 -19.79 5.98 23.32
C ILE A 459 -20.89 7.04 23.13
N VAL A 460 -22.01 6.64 22.53
CA VAL A 460 -23.15 7.50 22.21
C VAL A 460 -24.44 6.89 22.74
N ALA A 461 -25.27 7.69 23.40
CA ALA A 461 -26.61 7.31 23.85
C ALA A 461 -27.51 8.55 23.96
N LYS A 462 -28.82 8.35 24.10
CA LYS A 462 -29.75 9.46 24.39
C LYS A 462 -29.66 9.99 25.83
N ASP A 463 -29.19 9.16 26.77
CA ASP A 463 -29.05 9.51 28.20
C ASP A 463 -27.67 9.13 28.78
N LYS A 464 -27.22 9.90 29.78
CA LYS A 464 -25.96 9.67 30.51
C LYS A 464 -26.02 8.54 31.53
N GLY A 465 -27.20 8.06 31.93
CA GLY A 465 -27.36 6.83 32.69
C GLY A 465 -26.81 5.64 31.91
N GLU A 466 -27.22 5.47 30.65
CA GLU A 466 -26.74 4.36 29.81
C GLU A 466 -25.24 4.43 29.54
N ILE A 467 -24.69 5.61 29.23
CA ILE A 467 -23.23 5.77 29.09
C ILE A 467 -22.51 5.38 30.38
N ARG A 468 -23.00 5.79 31.57
CA ARG A 468 -22.39 5.42 32.86
C ARG A 468 -22.45 3.92 33.15
N LYS A 469 -23.54 3.23 32.80
CA LYS A 469 -23.64 1.76 32.91
C LYS A 469 -22.53 1.07 32.09
N VAL A 470 -22.38 1.46 30.82
CA VAL A 470 -21.39 0.88 29.91
C VAL A 470 -19.96 1.22 30.32
N LYS A 471 -19.72 2.44 30.82
CA LYS A 471 -18.44 2.84 31.42
C LYS A 471 -18.07 1.99 32.64
N ALA A 472 -19.03 1.67 33.52
CA ALA A 472 -18.80 0.80 34.67
C ALA A 472 -18.42 -0.62 34.21
N GLN A 473 -19.22 -1.24 33.35
CA GLN A 473 -18.96 -2.58 32.80
C GLN A 473 -17.58 -2.67 32.13
N LEU A 474 -17.19 -1.67 31.32
CA LEU A 474 -15.87 -1.63 30.70
C LEU A 474 -14.73 -1.49 31.72
N SER A 475 -14.96 -0.77 32.83
CA SER A 475 -13.96 -0.54 33.88
C SER A 475 -13.85 -1.70 34.90
N GLU A 476 -14.80 -2.63 34.92
CA GLU A 476 -14.75 -3.86 35.70
C GLU A 476 -13.82 -4.92 35.07
N GLU A 477 -13.68 -4.89 33.73
CA GLU A 477 -12.85 -5.84 32.96
C GLU A 477 -11.51 -5.24 32.48
N PHE A 478 -11.53 -4.01 31.96
CA PHE A 478 -10.37 -3.38 31.31
C PHE A 478 -9.87 -2.16 32.11
N GLU A 479 -8.57 -1.85 32.02
CA GLU A 479 -8.05 -0.66 32.69
C GLU A 479 -8.36 0.61 31.87
N MET A 480 -9.58 1.11 32.04
CA MET A 480 -10.08 2.29 31.34
C MET A 480 -9.49 3.59 31.87
N LYS A 481 -9.37 4.58 30.99
CA LYS A 481 -9.24 5.99 31.31
C LYS A 481 -10.46 6.73 30.74
N ASP A 482 -11.24 7.38 31.61
CA ASP A 482 -12.32 8.26 31.17
C ASP A 482 -11.76 9.60 30.67
N LEU A 483 -12.20 10.04 29.49
CA LEU A 483 -11.85 11.33 28.89
C LEU A 483 -13.02 12.33 28.92
N GLY A 484 -14.19 11.92 29.44
CA GLY A 484 -15.40 12.73 29.54
C GLY A 484 -16.07 12.92 28.17
N PRO A 485 -16.72 14.08 27.92
CA PRO A 485 -17.25 14.43 26.61
C PRO A 485 -16.15 14.38 25.53
N ALA A 486 -16.44 13.76 24.38
CA ALA A 486 -15.43 13.55 23.34
C ALA A 486 -14.92 14.89 22.77
N LYS A 487 -13.60 15.09 22.81
CA LYS A 487 -12.93 16.31 22.32
C LYS A 487 -11.95 16.04 21.17
N LYS A 488 -11.44 14.81 21.03
CA LYS A 488 -10.43 14.50 20.02
C LYS A 488 -10.40 13.01 19.70
N ILE A 489 -10.58 12.62 18.45
CA ILE A 489 -10.56 11.21 18.00
C ILE A 489 -9.62 11.07 16.79
N LEU A 490 -8.65 10.15 16.85
CA LEU A 490 -7.64 9.95 15.80
C LEU A 490 -6.89 11.23 15.39
N GLY A 491 -6.62 12.10 16.35
CA GLY A 491 -6.00 13.41 16.11
C GLY A 491 -6.92 14.48 15.50
N MET A 492 -8.14 14.13 15.10
CA MET A 492 -9.19 15.09 14.69
C MET A 492 -9.84 15.70 15.93
N GLU A 493 -9.99 17.03 15.97
CA GLU A 493 -10.63 17.76 17.06
C GLU A 493 -12.14 17.82 16.89
N ILE A 494 -12.88 17.48 17.95
CA ILE A 494 -14.35 17.53 18.01
C ILE A 494 -14.75 18.77 18.83
N LEU A 495 -15.51 19.66 18.22
CA LEU A 495 -16.14 20.81 18.89
C LEU A 495 -17.65 20.69 18.75
N ARG A 496 -18.43 21.05 19.77
CA ARG A 496 -19.89 20.91 19.77
C ARG A 496 -20.57 22.14 20.33
N ASP A 497 -21.42 22.76 19.53
CA ASP A 497 -22.30 23.85 19.93
C ASP A 497 -23.75 23.38 19.90
N ARG A 498 -24.29 23.06 21.08
CA ARG A 498 -25.71 22.67 21.21
C ARG A 498 -26.68 23.83 20.99
N LYS A 499 -26.26 25.09 21.19
CA LYS A 499 -27.13 26.26 20.93
C LYS A 499 -27.35 26.43 19.43
N ALA A 500 -26.29 26.26 18.63
CA ALA A 500 -26.39 26.21 17.17
C ALA A 500 -26.88 24.86 16.62
N SER A 501 -27.02 23.83 17.45
CA SER A 501 -27.25 22.43 17.05
C SER A 501 -26.23 21.93 16.00
N LYS A 502 -24.94 22.22 16.25
CA LYS A 502 -23.81 21.89 15.37
C LYS A 502 -22.71 21.08 16.07
N LEU A 503 -22.05 20.22 15.31
CA LEU A 503 -20.82 19.52 15.69
C LEU A 503 -19.79 19.71 14.59
N TYR A 504 -18.58 20.12 14.96
CA TYR A 504 -17.48 20.38 14.05
C TYR A 504 -16.37 19.33 14.24
N LEU A 505 -15.78 18.85 13.14
CA LEU A 505 -14.66 17.91 13.11
C LEU A 505 -13.49 18.53 12.33
N SER A 506 -12.46 18.97 13.06
CA SER A 506 -11.32 19.73 12.55
C SER A 506 -10.02 18.93 12.57
N GLN A 507 -9.04 19.36 11.76
CA GLN A 507 -7.66 18.86 11.76
C GLN A 507 -6.64 19.98 11.86
N LYS A 508 -7.01 21.15 12.39
CA LYS A 508 -6.12 22.33 12.52
C LYS A 508 -4.75 21.98 13.08
N GLY A 509 -4.67 21.32 14.24
CA GLY A 509 -3.41 20.93 14.86
C GLY A 509 -2.55 19.97 14.02
N TYR A 510 -3.15 19.13 13.18
CA TYR A 510 -2.44 18.28 12.23
C TYR A 510 -1.89 19.08 11.03
N ILE A 511 -2.73 19.96 10.46
CA ILE A 511 -2.39 20.81 9.30
C ILE A 511 -1.26 21.79 9.67
N GLU A 512 -1.25 22.34 10.89
CA GLU A 512 -0.15 23.18 11.36
C GLU A 512 1.18 22.43 11.48
N LYS A 513 1.18 21.21 12.05
CA LYS A 513 2.38 20.34 12.08
C LYS A 513 2.88 19.99 10.68
N LEU A 514 1.95 19.78 9.74
CA LEU A 514 2.26 19.50 8.33
C LEU A 514 3.01 20.69 7.68
N PHE A 515 2.64 21.94 7.98
CA PHE A 515 3.41 23.11 7.51
C PHE A 515 4.81 23.22 8.13
N CYS A 516 5.03 22.69 9.34
CA CYS A 516 6.37 22.58 9.92
C CYS A 516 7.23 21.62 9.08
N ARG A 517 6.75 20.38 8.90
CA ARG A 517 7.51 19.29 8.25
C ARG A 517 7.96 19.61 6.83
N PHE A 518 7.12 20.32 6.07
CA PHE A 518 7.40 20.66 4.66
C PHE A 518 7.82 22.12 4.44
N ASN A 519 8.15 22.85 5.51
CA ASN A 519 8.60 24.26 5.49
C ASN A 519 7.65 25.23 4.74
N MET A 520 6.33 25.08 4.99
CA MET A 520 5.27 25.88 4.33
C MET A 520 4.59 26.91 5.25
N ARG A 521 5.09 27.13 6.48
CA ARG A 521 4.53 28.09 7.45
C ARG A 521 4.35 29.51 6.88
N SER A 522 5.29 29.96 6.04
CA SER A 522 5.34 31.29 5.40
C SER A 522 4.75 31.31 3.98
N ALA A 523 4.19 30.19 3.49
CA ALA A 523 3.73 30.08 2.11
C ALA A 523 2.47 30.95 1.86
N LYS A 524 2.46 31.71 0.75
CA LYS A 524 1.33 32.58 0.39
C LYS A 524 0.07 31.76 0.08
N PRO A 525 -1.08 32.00 0.77
CA PRO A 525 -2.29 31.21 0.60
C PRO A 525 -2.92 31.37 -0.79
N ILE A 526 -3.82 30.43 -1.14
CA ILE A 526 -4.57 30.42 -2.40
C ILE A 526 -5.98 29.82 -2.20
N SER A 527 -6.86 29.96 -3.19
CA SER A 527 -8.31 29.65 -3.05
C SER A 527 -8.78 28.32 -3.66
N THR A 528 -7.91 27.50 -4.29
CA THR A 528 -8.27 26.18 -4.84
C THR A 528 -7.14 25.15 -4.68
N PRO A 529 -7.46 23.87 -4.44
CA PRO A 529 -6.48 22.81 -4.16
C PRO A 529 -5.65 22.40 -5.37
N LEU A 530 -6.16 22.54 -6.60
CA LEU A 530 -5.38 22.35 -7.83
C LEU A 530 -5.91 23.26 -8.95
N ALA A 531 -5.04 24.11 -9.49
CA ALA A 531 -5.38 25.01 -10.60
C ALA A 531 -5.37 24.30 -11.97
N ALA A 532 -6.25 24.75 -12.87
CA ALA A 532 -6.48 24.12 -14.17
C ALA A 532 -5.29 24.14 -15.16
N HIS A 533 -4.20 24.84 -14.84
CA HIS A 533 -2.96 24.81 -15.62
C HIS A 533 -2.08 23.58 -15.32
N PHE A 534 -2.30 22.87 -14.21
CA PHE A 534 -1.54 21.66 -13.88
C PHE A 534 -1.98 20.46 -14.74
N ARG A 535 -1.34 20.31 -15.91
CA ARG A 535 -1.50 19.15 -16.81
C ARG A 535 -0.51 18.03 -16.47
N LEU A 536 -0.67 17.48 -15.27
CA LEU A 536 0.20 16.44 -14.72
C LEU A 536 0.17 15.16 -15.58
N SER A 537 1.33 14.60 -15.89
CA SER A 537 1.51 13.38 -16.69
C SER A 537 2.91 12.80 -16.47
N SER A 538 3.10 11.51 -16.75
CA SER A 538 4.39 10.82 -16.63
C SER A 538 5.51 11.41 -17.51
N ALA A 539 5.16 12.20 -18.54
CA ALA A 539 6.12 12.98 -19.33
C ALA A 539 6.77 14.14 -18.53
N LEU A 540 6.22 14.50 -17.37
CA LEU A 540 6.78 15.50 -16.42
C LEU A 540 7.58 14.84 -15.27
N SER A 541 7.86 13.53 -15.35
CA SER A 541 8.89 12.89 -14.53
C SER A 541 10.30 13.37 -14.96
N PRO A 542 11.33 13.27 -14.08
CA PRO A 542 12.69 13.76 -14.35
C PRO A 542 13.28 13.28 -15.68
N GLN A 543 13.84 14.21 -16.47
CA GLN A 543 14.43 13.91 -17.79
C GLN A 543 15.96 14.06 -17.86
N SER A 544 16.61 14.66 -16.86
CA SER A 544 18.08 14.74 -16.74
C SER A 544 18.57 14.36 -15.35
N ASP A 545 19.86 14.07 -15.23
CA ASP A 545 20.48 13.69 -13.95
C ASP A 545 20.33 14.79 -12.88
N ASP A 546 20.43 16.07 -13.26
CA ASP A 546 20.15 17.22 -12.39
C ASP A 546 18.70 17.23 -11.86
N GLU A 547 17.74 16.71 -12.63
CA GLU A 547 16.35 16.58 -12.20
C GLU A 547 16.15 15.39 -11.27
N ILE A 548 16.81 14.28 -11.56
CA ILE A 548 16.79 13.05 -10.74
C ILE A 548 17.40 13.35 -9.37
N GLU A 549 18.55 14.02 -9.32
CA GLU A 549 19.24 14.34 -8.07
C GLU A 549 18.58 15.50 -7.30
N TYR A 550 17.91 16.43 -7.99
CA TYR A 550 17.01 17.36 -7.29
C TYR A 550 15.84 16.61 -6.63
N MET A 551 15.19 15.68 -7.36
CA MET A 551 14.01 14.97 -6.86
C MET A 551 14.33 13.87 -5.84
N SER A 552 15.56 13.33 -5.80
CA SER A 552 16.01 12.38 -4.77
C SER A 552 15.94 12.98 -3.36
N HIS A 553 16.13 14.29 -3.26
CA HIS A 553 16.06 15.08 -2.03
C HIS A 553 14.65 15.62 -1.69
N VAL A 554 13.66 15.46 -2.59
CA VAL A 554 12.28 15.96 -2.37
C VAL A 554 11.44 14.90 -1.66
N PRO A 555 10.83 15.18 -0.48
CA PRO A 555 10.07 14.21 0.30
C PRO A 555 8.65 13.97 -0.24
N TYR A 556 8.54 13.72 -1.55
CA TYR A 556 7.28 13.72 -2.30
C TYR A 556 6.25 12.73 -1.78
N SER A 557 6.65 11.47 -1.60
CA SER A 557 5.78 10.39 -1.12
C SER A 557 5.28 10.63 0.31
N SER A 558 6.14 11.19 1.17
CA SER A 558 5.78 11.63 2.53
C SER A 558 4.77 12.78 2.51
N ALA A 559 4.99 13.81 1.69
CA ALA A 559 4.05 14.93 1.54
C ALA A 559 2.69 14.47 1.01
N VAL A 560 2.67 13.61 -0.01
CA VAL A 560 1.42 13.03 -0.55
C VAL A 560 0.73 12.14 0.50
N GLY A 561 1.47 11.33 1.26
CA GLY A 561 0.93 10.52 2.36
C GLY A 561 0.31 11.35 3.49
N SER A 562 0.96 12.47 3.88
CA SER A 562 0.38 13.41 4.85
C SER A 562 -0.89 14.09 4.32
N LEU A 563 -0.92 14.45 3.03
CA LEU A 563 -2.13 15.00 2.39
C LEU A 563 -3.27 13.97 2.25
N MET A 564 -2.95 12.68 2.06
CA MET A 564 -3.92 11.60 2.12
C MET A 564 -4.54 11.48 3.51
N TYR A 565 -3.79 11.72 4.60
CA TYR A 565 -4.36 11.67 5.95
C TYR A 565 -5.42 12.75 6.15
N ALA A 566 -5.16 13.97 5.68
CA ALA A 566 -6.15 15.05 5.70
C ALA A 566 -7.45 14.64 4.97
N ILE A 567 -7.34 14.02 3.79
CA ILE A 567 -8.49 13.53 3.01
C ILE A 567 -9.25 12.41 3.71
N VAL A 568 -8.55 11.45 4.31
CA VAL A 568 -9.18 10.30 4.97
C VAL A 568 -10.02 10.75 6.17
N CYS A 569 -9.61 11.83 6.84
CA CYS A 569 -10.16 12.30 8.09
C CYS A 569 -11.24 13.38 7.94
N SER A 570 -10.90 14.59 7.47
CA SER A 570 -11.87 15.71 7.44
C SER A 570 -11.76 16.66 6.23
N ARG A 571 -10.94 16.37 5.21
CA ARG A 571 -10.71 17.25 4.05
C ARG A 571 -11.13 16.63 2.71
N PRO A 572 -12.45 16.40 2.48
CA PRO A 572 -12.97 15.88 1.22
C PRO A 572 -12.61 16.77 0.01
N ASP A 573 -12.47 18.07 0.25
CA ASP A 573 -12.11 19.13 -0.69
C ASP A 573 -10.76 18.93 -1.40
N LEU A 574 -9.84 18.15 -0.81
CA LEU A 574 -8.54 17.86 -1.40
C LEU A 574 -8.55 16.63 -2.33
N SER A 575 -9.63 15.84 -2.34
CA SER A 575 -9.65 14.48 -2.90
C SER A 575 -9.20 14.43 -4.36
N TYR A 576 -9.73 15.29 -5.23
CA TYR A 576 -9.32 15.39 -6.63
C TYR A 576 -7.82 15.72 -6.77
N ALA A 577 -7.34 16.71 -6.03
CA ALA A 577 -5.98 17.21 -6.17
C ALA A 577 -4.94 16.15 -5.76
N VAL A 578 -5.18 15.43 -4.66
CA VAL A 578 -4.30 14.34 -4.21
C VAL A 578 -4.47 13.08 -5.06
N SER A 579 -5.67 12.81 -5.58
CA SER A 579 -5.90 11.78 -6.61
C SER A 579 -5.14 12.07 -7.91
N ALA A 580 -4.88 13.34 -8.24
CA ALA A 580 -4.03 13.72 -9.36
C ALA A 580 -2.53 13.50 -9.04
N VAL A 581 -2.00 14.04 -7.93
CA VAL A 581 -0.55 13.94 -7.62
C VAL A 581 -0.10 12.52 -7.23
N SER A 582 -0.94 11.74 -6.55
CA SER A 582 -0.60 10.38 -6.08
C SER A 582 -0.23 9.39 -7.20
N ARG A 583 -0.67 9.65 -8.44
CA ARG A 583 -0.34 8.84 -9.64
C ARG A 583 1.17 8.77 -9.89
N TYR A 584 1.93 9.76 -9.43
CA TYR A 584 3.35 9.96 -9.74
C TYR A 584 4.29 9.60 -8.59
N MET A 585 3.79 9.04 -7.47
CA MET A 585 4.60 8.69 -6.28
C MET A 585 5.79 7.76 -6.56
N ALA A 586 5.78 7.01 -7.67
CA ALA A 586 6.87 6.10 -8.06
C ALA A 586 8.00 6.78 -8.87
N ASN A 587 7.76 7.94 -9.48
CA ASN A 587 8.78 8.72 -10.20
C ASN A 587 8.33 10.20 -10.35
N PRO A 588 8.29 10.96 -9.25
CA PRO A 588 7.80 12.34 -9.27
C PRO A 588 8.82 13.29 -9.90
N GLY A 589 8.33 14.38 -10.50
CA GLY A 589 9.17 15.42 -11.11
C GLY A 589 8.82 16.82 -10.60
N LYS A 590 9.53 17.85 -11.07
CA LYS A 590 9.44 19.21 -10.51
C LYS A 590 8.02 19.82 -10.61
N GLU A 591 7.30 19.61 -11.71
CA GLU A 591 5.91 20.06 -11.84
C GLU A 591 4.94 19.28 -10.93
N HIS A 592 5.20 17.98 -10.72
CA HIS A 592 4.45 17.19 -9.75
C HIS A 592 4.67 17.72 -8.32
N TRP A 593 5.88 18.13 -7.96
CA TRP A 593 6.17 18.75 -6.67
C TRP A 593 5.55 20.14 -6.51
N LYS A 594 5.59 20.99 -7.54
CA LYS A 594 4.88 22.28 -7.55
C LYS A 594 3.38 22.12 -7.31
N ALA A 595 2.75 21.07 -7.85
CA ALA A 595 1.34 20.76 -7.58
C ALA A 595 1.10 20.34 -6.11
N VAL A 596 2.01 19.60 -5.48
CA VAL A 596 1.93 19.30 -4.04
C VAL A 596 2.10 20.59 -3.22
N GLN A 597 3.07 21.45 -3.54
CA GLN A 597 3.24 22.75 -2.91
C GLN A 597 2.02 23.67 -3.11
N TRP A 598 1.30 23.56 -4.22
CA TRP A 598 0.04 24.25 -4.47
C TRP A 598 -1.06 23.79 -3.49
N ILE A 599 -1.23 22.47 -3.31
CA ILE A 599 -2.17 21.91 -2.30
C ILE A 599 -1.82 22.43 -0.88
N LEU A 600 -0.53 22.45 -0.52
CA LEU A 600 -0.07 22.97 0.78
C LEU A 600 -0.37 24.47 0.96
N ARG A 601 -0.28 25.28 -0.10
CA ARG A 601 -0.69 26.70 -0.07
C ARG A 601 -2.20 26.87 0.07
N TYR A 602 -3.00 25.97 -0.49
CA TYR A 602 -4.45 26.01 -0.32
C TYR A 602 -4.84 25.64 1.13
N LEU A 603 -4.23 24.59 1.70
CA LEU A 603 -4.34 24.29 3.13
C LEU A 603 -3.94 25.49 4.01
N ARG A 604 -2.90 26.25 3.64
CA ARG A 604 -2.47 27.44 4.39
C ARG A 604 -3.49 28.58 4.39
N GLY A 605 -4.36 28.65 3.38
CA GLY A 605 -5.50 29.56 3.32
C GLY A 605 -6.80 28.97 3.91
N THR A 606 -6.78 27.72 4.36
CA THR A 606 -7.95 26.98 4.86
C THR A 606 -7.59 26.13 6.09
N THR A 607 -6.71 26.64 6.96
CA THR A 607 -6.16 25.87 8.10
C THR A 607 -7.21 25.57 9.17
N ASP A 608 -8.16 26.49 9.37
CA ASP A 608 -9.28 26.37 10.31
C ASP A 608 -10.48 25.59 9.73
N VAL A 609 -10.49 25.31 8.41
CA VAL A 609 -11.61 24.65 7.73
C VAL A 609 -11.85 23.23 8.26
N CYS A 610 -13.10 22.96 8.61
CA CYS A 610 -13.57 21.75 9.25
C CYS A 610 -14.87 21.23 8.62
N LEU A 611 -15.24 20.00 8.97
CA LEU A 611 -16.57 19.44 8.67
C LEU A 611 -17.57 19.89 9.74
N GLN A 612 -18.70 20.46 9.34
CA GLN A 612 -19.76 20.96 10.22
C GLN A 612 -21.05 20.16 10.02
N PHE A 613 -21.29 19.18 10.90
CA PHE A 613 -22.56 18.46 11.00
C PHE A 613 -23.62 19.34 11.69
N GLY A 614 -24.83 19.39 11.15
CA GLY A 614 -25.97 20.08 11.75
C GLY A 614 -27.23 19.23 11.79
N ARG A 615 -28.33 19.83 12.23
CA ARG A 615 -29.68 19.25 12.09
C ARG A 615 -30.22 19.41 10.67
N THR A 616 -30.83 18.36 10.16
CA THR A 616 -31.72 18.37 9.00
C THR A 616 -32.80 17.29 9.19
N GLU A 617 -33.87 17.36 8.41
CA GLU A 617 -34.87 16.29 8.24
C GLU A 617 -34.49 15.33 7.09
N ASP A 618 -33.50 15.69 6.26
CA ASP A 618 -32.97 14.82 5.21
C ASP A 618 -32.29 13.57 5.80
N GLY A 619 -32.61 12.42 5.22
CA GLY A 619 -31.81 11.21 5.33
C GLY A 619 -30.45 11.34 4.63
N VAL A 620 -29.80 10.22 4.35
CA VAL A 620 -28.48 10.23 3.71
C VAL A 620 -28.63 10.52 2.21
N ILE A 621 -27.92 11.54 1.73
CA ILE A 621 -27.92 11.96 0.32
C ILE A 621 -26.57 11.60 -0.31
N GLY A 622 -26.60 10.97 -1.48
CA GLY A 622 -25.42 10.72 -2.31
C GLY A 622 -25.35 11.65 -3.52
N TYR A 623 -24.13 11.97 -3.95
CA TYR A 623 -23.83 12.71 -5.17
C TYR A 623 -22.71 12.01 -5.93
N VAL A 624 -22.81 11.94 -7.26
CA VAL A 624 -21.84 11.23 -8.12
C VAL A 624 -21.60 11.97 -9.44
N ASP A 625 -20.38 11.86 -9.96
CA ASP A 625 -19.88 12.52 -11.18
C ASP A 625 -18.70 11.72 -11.77
N ALA A 626 -18.42 11.87 -13.07
CA ALA A 626 -17.21 11.39 -13.71
C ALA A 626 -16.55 12.45 -14.62
N ASP A 627 -15.21 12.43 -14.68
CA ASP A 627 -14.54 13.02 -15.85
C ASP A 627 -14.64 12.07 -17.06
N PHE A 628 -14.46 12.59 -18.28
CA PHE A 628 -14.27 11.75 -19.46
C PHE A 628 -12.82 11.76 -19.93
N ALA A 629 -12.11 10.65 -19.67
CA ALA A 629 -10.71 10.47 -20.02
C ALA A 629 -9.81 11.66 -19.57
N GLY A 630 -9.96 12.14 -18.33
CA GLY A 630 -9.13 13.23 -17.79
C GLY A 630 -7.67 12.83 -17.55
N ASP A 631 -7.39 11.55 -17.34
CA ASP A 631 -6.04 11.02 -17.17
C ASP A 631 -5.23 11.09 -18.47
N LEU A 632 -4.13 11.84 -18.48
CA LEU A 632 -3.32 12.06 -19.67
C LEU A 632 -2.56 10.79 -20.09
N ASP A 633 -2.00 10.05 -19.14
CA ASP A 633 -1.14 8.88 -19.42
C ASP A 633 -1.91 7.65 -19.93
N ARG A 634 -3.09 7.36 -19.36
CA ARG A 634 -3.84 6.12 -19.64
C ARG A 634 -5.21 6.36 -20.26
N ARG A 635 -5.60 7.62 -20.49
CA ARG A 635 -6.90 8.04 -21.04
C ARG A 635 -8.11 7.48 -20.27
N ARG A 636 -7.93 7.24 -18.96
CA ARG A 636 -8.94 6.72 -18.05
C ARG A 636 -9.77 7.86 -17.47
N SER A 637 -11.03 7.55 -17.16
CA SER A 637 -11.89 8.47 -16.43
C SER A 637 -11.62 8.46 -14.93
N LEU A 638 -11.88 9.58 -14.27
CA LEU A 638 -11.92 9.70 -12.80
C LEU A 638 -13.37 9.59 -12.30
N THR A 639 -13.62 8.70 -11.33
CA THR A 639 -14.92 8.60 -10.64
C THR A 639 -14.88 9.39 -9.34
N GLY A 640 -15.87 10.25 -9.14
CA GLY A 640 -16.07 11.01 -7.91
C GLY A 640 -17.41 10.71 -7.27
N TYR A 641 -17.44 10.59 -5.93
CA TYR A 641 -18.69 10.63 -5.17
C TYR A 641 -18.50 11.31 -3.82
N VAL A 642 -19.61 11.80 -3.26
CA VAL A 642 -19.72 12.25 -1.87
C VAL A 642 -21.10 11.93 -1.32
N PHE A 643 -21.15 11.43 -0.08
CA PHE A 643 -22.35 11.17 0.69
C PHE A 643 -22.39 12.11 1.89
N THR A 644 -23.56 12.71 2.14
CA THR A 644 -23.78 13.66 3.23
C THR A 644 -24.89 13.20 4.18
N ILE A 645 -24.81 13.68 5.42
CA ILE A 645 -25.87 13.63 6.43
C ILE A 645 -25.77 14.90 7.29
N GLY A 646 -26.88 15.46 7.79
CA GLY A 646 -26.82 16.71 8.56
C GLY A 646 -26.22 17.88 7.78
N GLY A 647 -26.37 17.87 6.45
CA GLY A 647 -25.71 18.80 5.51
C GLY A 647 -24.22 18.56 5.27
N CYS A 648 -23.59 17.56 5.88
CA CYS A 648 -22.14 17.42 5.96
C CYS A 648 -21.60 16.08 5.44
N ALA A 649 -20.40 16.07 4.86
CA ALA A 649 -19.79 14.88 4.26
C ALA A 649 -19.47 13.77 5.29
N ILE A 650 -19.86 12.54 4.98
CA ILE A 650 -19.53 11.32 5.76
C ILE A 650 -18.68 10.32 4.99
N SER A 651 -18.88 10.18 3.68
CA SER A 651 -18.06 9.32 2.82
C SER A 651 -17.82 10.01 1.47
N TRP A 652 -16.64 9.82 0.88
CA TRP A 652 -16.24 10.46 -0.37
C TRP A 652 -15.13 9.69 -1.04
N ASN A 653 -15.00 9.84 -2.36
CA ASN A 653 -13.96 9.18 -3.15
C ASN A 653 -13.65 9.96 -4.42
N ALA A 654 -12.40 9.87 -4.88
CA ALA A 654 -11.90 10.41 -6.14
C ALA A 654 -10.91 9.38 -6.73
N THR A 655 -11.39 8.32 -7.36
CA THR A 655 -10.56 7.16 -7.78
C THR A 655 -10.59 6.94 -9.28
N LEU A 656 -9.39 6.77 -9.87
CA LEU A 656 -9.24 6.54 -11.30
C LEU A 656 -9.84 5.19 -11.72
N GLN A 657 -10.66 5.20 -12.77
CA GLN A 657 -11.38 4.02 -13.23
C GLN A 657 -10.45 2.87 -13.65
N THR A 658 -10.91 1.65 -13.40
CA THR A 658 -10.11 0.43 -13.63
C THR A 658 -9.95 0.08 -15.11
N THR A 659 -10.81 0.62 -15.97
CA THR A 659 -10.81 0.52 -17.44
C THR A 659 -10.90 1.91 -18.06
N VAL A 660 -10.67 2.00 -19.38
CA VAL A 660 -10.97 3.21 -20.16
C VAL A 660 -12.44 3.15 -20.57
N ALA A 661 -13.20 4.20 -20.28
CA ALA A 661 -14.56 4.35 -20.77
C ALA A 661 -14.56 4.79 -22.25
N LEU A 662 -15.50 4.28 -23.05
CA LEU A 662 -15.64 4.60 -24.47
C LEU A 662 -16.58 5.79 -24.72
N SER A 663 -17.28 6.27 -23.69
CA SER A 663 -18.11 7.48 -23.73
C SER A 663 -18.26 8.11 -22.34
N THR A 664 -18.62 9.41 -22.28
CA THR A 664 -18.97 10.09 -21.02
C THR A 664 -20.10 9.35 -20.29
N THR A 665 -21.11 8.88 -21.02
CA THR A 665 -22.23 8.11 -20.45
C THR A 665 -21.77 6.80 -19.79
N GLU A 666 -20.77 6.12 -20.35
CA GLU A 666 -20.14 4.96 -19.69
C GLU A 666 -19.35 5.35 -18.45
N ALA A 667 -18.55 6.43 -18.51
CA ALA A 667 -17.78 6.90 -17.36
C ALA A 667 -18.68 7.23 -16.16
N GLU A 668 -19.80 7.91 -16.43
CA GLU A 668 -20.84 8.23 -15.45
C GLU A 668 -21.55 6.98 -14.93
N TYR A 669 -21.92 6.04 -15.81
CA TYR A 669 -22.51 4.77 -15.39
C TYR A 669 -21.56 3.97 -14.47
N MET A 670 -20.26 3.97 -14.80
CA MET A 670 -19.23 3.37 -13.97
C MET A 670 -19.07 4.09 -12.62
N ALA A 671 -19.25 5.41 -12.56
CA ALA A 671 -19.24 6.16 -11.31
C ALA A 671 -20.47 5.84 -10.44
N ILE A 672 -21.69 5.87 -11.02
CA ILE A 672 -22.93 5.43 -10.35
C ILE A 672 -22.75 4.01 -9.79
N THR A 673 -22.11 3.11 -10.53
CA THR A 673 -21.84 1.73 -10.07
C THR A 673 -21.01 1.68 -8.79
N GLU A 674 -20.04 2.57 -8.59
CA GLU A 674 -19.24 2.60 -7.34
C GLU A 674 -20.02 3.31 -6.22
N ALA A 675 -20.71 4.41 -6.52
CA ALA A 675 -21.56 5.12 -5.55
C ALA A 675 -22.69 4.23 -5.00
N CYS A 676 -23.34 3.41 -5.83
CA CYS A 676 -24.36 2.46 -5.38
C CYS A 676 -23.84 1.39 -4.39
N LYS A 677 -22.54 1.04 -4.43
CA LYS A 677 -21.95 0.10 -3.46
C LYS A 677 -21.77 0.75 -2.10
N GLU A 678 -21.23 1.97 -2.08
CA GLU A 678 -21.06 2.74 -0.85
C GLU A 678 -22.42 3.09 -0.24
N ALA A 679 -23.41 3.42 -1.06
CA ALA A 679 -24.79 3.59 -0.63
C ALA A 679 -25.37 2.32 0.00
N ILE A 680 -25.21 1.12 -0.59
CA ILE A 680 -25.67 -0.13 0.06
C ILE A 680 -24.99 -0.32 1.43
N TRP A 681 -23.69 -0.07 1.51
CA TRP A 681 -22.93 -0.20 2.76
C TRP A 681 -23.40 0.81 3.83
N LEU A 682 -23.62 2.07 3.44
CA LEU A 682 -24.18 3.10 4.32
C LEU A 682 -25.61 2.78 4.75
N LYS A 683 -26.52 2.41 3.82
CA LYS A 683 -27.91 2.03 4.13
C LYS A 683 -27.96 0.90 5.16
N GLY A 684 -27.07 -0.07 5.02
CA GLY A 684 -26.87 -1.14 5.99
C GLY A 684 -26.45 -0.62 7.37
N LEU A 685 -25.35 0.15 7.43
CA LEU A 685 -24.84 0.72 8.68
C LEU A 685 -25.88 1.60 9.40
N PHE A 686 -26.63 2.43 8.65
CA PHE A 686 -27.70 3.22 9.21
C PHE A 686 -28.90 2.36 9.65
N SER A 687 -29.28 1.30 8.95
CA SER A 687 -30.34 0.39 9.44
C SER A 687 -30.04 -0.26 10.80
N GLU A 688 -28.76 -0.39 11.17
CA GLU A 688 -28.34 -0.84 12.50
C GLU A 688 -28.30 0.32 13.52
N LEU A 689 -27.77 1.49 13.14
CA LEU A 689 -27.53 2.66 14.02
C LEU A 689 -28.68 3.68 14.13
N ASN A 690 -29.63 3.72 13.20
CA ASN A 690 -30.86 4.52 13.24
C ASN A 690 -31.79 4.11 12.08
N GLU A 691 -32.86 3.37 12.38
CA GLU A 691 -33.76 2.79 11.37
C GLU A 691 -34.51 3.85 10.53
N ASP A 692 -34.70 5.04 11.08
CA ASP A 692 -35.33 6.18 10.41
C ASP A 692 -34.45 6.78 9.30
N LEU A 693 -33.12 6.60 9.38
CA LEU A 693 -32.15 7.18 8.43
C LEU A 693 -31.96 6.31 7.19
N GLN A 694 -32.96 6.32 6.31
CA GLN A 694 -32.83 5.78 4.96
C GLN A 694 -31.89 6.61 4.06
N ILE A 695 -31.39 5.99 2.99
CA ILE A 695 -30.76 6.74 1.89
C ILE A 695 -31.86 7.30 0.98
N SER A 696 -32.00 8.62 0.96
CA SER A 696 -33.07 9.30 0.23
C SER A 696 -32.90 9.21 -1.29
N THR A 697 -31.68 9.46 -1.79
CA THR A 697 -31.38 9.51 -3.23
C THR A 697 -29.87 9.56 -3.48
N VAL A 698 -29.42 8.99 -4.61
CA VAL A 698 -28.12 9.29 -5.22
C VAL A 698 -28.33 10.19 -6.46
N PHE A 699 -27.80 11.41 -6.40
CA PHE A 699 -27.89 12.40 -7.46
C PHE A 699 -26.75 12.29 -8.47
N CYS A 700 -27.09 12.29 -9.75
CA CYS A 700 -26.17 12.37 -10.88
C CYS A 700 -26.67 13.44 -11.86
N ASP A 701 -25.79 14.13 -12.58
CA ASP A 701 -26.21 15.10 -13.60
C ASP A 701 -26.25 14.49 -15.03
N SER A 702 -25.75 13.28 -15.23
CA SER A 702 -25.76 12.58 -16.51
C SER A 702 -27.08 11.87 -16.80
N GLN A 703 -28.00 12.57 -17.45
CA GLN A 703 -29.34 12.06 -17.79
C GLN A 703 -29.29 10.72 -18.56
N SER A 704 -28.35 10.58 -19.50
CA SER A 704 -28.16 9.34 -20.26
C SER A 704 -27.69 8.17 -19.40
N ALA A 705 -26.86 8.43 -18.38
CA ALA A 705 -26.43 7.39 -17.44
C ALA A 705 -27.59 6.96 -16.53
N ILE A 706 -28.42 7.91 -16.08
CA ILE A 706 -29.63 7.64 -15.29
C ILE A 706 -30.64 6.79 -16.08
N PHE A 707 -30.87 7.05 -17.37
CA PHE A 707 -31.76 6.20 -18.16
C PHE A 707 -31.23 4.76 -18.30
N LEU A 708 -29.92 4.56 -18.42
CA LEU A 708 -29.31 3.23 -18.47
C LEU A 708 -29.48 2.42 -17.18
N THR A 709 -29.64 3.08 -16.01
CA THR A 709 -29.87 2.38 -14.74
C THR A 709 -31.29 1.83 -14.61
N LYS A 710 -32.21 2.27 -15.49
CA LYS A 710 -33.61 1.82 -15.54
C LYS A 710 -33.84 0.89 -16.73
N ASP A 711 -33.43 1.30 -17.93
CA ASP A 711 -33.86 0.66 -19.19
C ASP A 711 -32.70 0.09 -20.04
N GLN A 712 -33.01 -0.87 -20.92
CA GLN A 712 -32.06 -1.54 -21.82
C GLN A 712 -31.74 -0.79 -23.14
N MET A 713 -32.19 0.45 -23.31
CA MET A 713 -32.33 1.13 -24.62
C MET A 713 -31.07 1.30 -25.50
N PHE A 714 -29.85 1.01 -25.01
CA PHE A 714 -28.59 1.23 -25.75
C PHE A 714 -27.73 -0.03 -25.89
N HIS A 715 -28.38 -1.20 -26.04
CA HIS A 715 -27.78 -2.53 -25.91
C HIS A 715 -26.53 -2.80 -26.79
N GLU A 716 -26.28 -2.05 -27.87
CA GLU A 716 -25.04 -2.18 -28.66
C GLU A 716 -23.83 -1.45 -28.06
N ARG A 717 -24.05 -0.29 -27.44
CA ARG A 717 -22.95 0.60 -26.99
C ARG A 717 -22.39 0.25 -25.60
N THR A 718 -22.92 -0.79 -24.97
CA THR A 718 -22.66 -1.12 -23.54
C THR A 718 -22.29 -2.59 -23.27
N LYS A 719 -22.16 -3.44 -24.31
CA LYS A 719 -21.93 -4.89 -24.15
C LYS A 719 -20.65 -5.27 -23.38
N HIS A 720 -19.66 -4.37 -23.31
CA HIS A 720 -18.36 -4.60 -22.69
C HIS A 720 -18.32 -4.40 -21.16
N ILE A 721 -19.43 -3.93 -20.56
CA ILE A 721 -19.55 -3.53 -19.15
C ILE A 721 -20.71 -4.22 -18.42
N ASP A 722 -21.34 -5.19 -19.08
CA ASP A 722 -22.55 -5.95 -18.73
C ASP A 722 -22.79 -6.29 -17.24
N VAL A 723 -21.78 -6.82 -16.53
CA VAL A 723 -21.91 -7.18 -15.10
C VAL A 723 -22.19 -5.96 -14.21
N ARG A 724 -21.73 -4.76 -14.59
CA ARG A 724 -22.08 -3.51 -13.91
C ARG A 724 -23.54 -3.12 -14.15
N TYR A 725 -24.10 -3.49 -15.31
CA TYR A 725 -25.48 -3.17 -15.66
C TYR A 725 -26.48 -3.96 -14.85
N HIS A 726 -26.27 -5.27 -14.75
CA HIS A 726 -27.09 -6.12 -13.90
C HIS A 726 -27.05 -5.66 -12.43
N PHE A 727 -25.86 -5.43 -11.86
CA PHE A 727 -25.73 -4.98 -10.47
C PHE A 727 -26.54 -3.71 -10.17
N VAL A 728 -26.36 -2.63 -10.94
CA VAL A 728 -27.03 -1.35 -10.66
C VAL A 728 -28.53 -1.42 -10.94
N ARG A 729 -28.95 -2.12 -12.00
CA ARG A 729 -30.38 -2.30 -12.33
C ARG A 729 -31.11 -3.12 -11.27
N ASP A 730 -30.54 -4.24 -10.82
CA ASP A 730 -31.14 -5.09 -9.79
C ASP A 730 -31.43 -4.31 -8.50
N ILE A 731 -30.52 -3.42 -8.10
CA ILE A 731 -30.66 -2.56 -6.91
C ILE A 731 -31.82 -1.59 -7.09
N ILE A 732 -31.88 -0.88 -8.22
CA ILE A 732 -32.89 0.15 -8.47
C ILE A 732 -34.27 -0.49 -8.71
N ALA A 733 -34.32 -1.65 -9.36
CA ALA A 733 -35.55 -2.43 -9.56
C ALA A 733 -36.14 -3.01 -8.26
N ARG A 734 -35.30 -3.27 -7.25
CA ARG A 734 -35.76 -3.61 -5.87
C ARG A 734 -36.24 -2.39 -5.07
N GLY A 735 -36.02 -1.17 -5.58
CA GLY A 735 -36.21 0.06 -4.81
C GLY A 735 -35.15 0.27 -3.73
N ASP A 736 -34.00 -0.43 -3.80
CA ASP A 736 -32.99 -0.34 -2.74
C ASP A 736 -32.31 1.03 -2.69
N ILE A 737 -32.13 1.67 -3.84
CA ILE A 737 -31.59 3.02 -4.02
C ILE A 737 -32.37 3.71 -5.15
N VAL A 738 -32.73 4.99 -4.96
CA VAL A 738 -33.23 5.86 -6.04
C VAL A 738 -32.07 6.65 -6.64
N VAL A 739 -31.92 6.61 -7.97
CA VAL A 739 -30.98 7.47 -8.71
C VAL A 739 -31.75 8.58 -9.44
N SER A 740 -31.41 9.83 -9.15
CA SER A 740 -32.15 11.02 -9.58
C SER A 740 -31.26 12.03 -10.32
N LYS A 741 -31.88 12.85 -11.17
CA LYS A 741 -31.22 13.92 -11.93
C LYS A 741 -31.01 15.16 -11.06
N ILE A 742 -29.79 15.70 -11.06
CA ILE A 742 -29.46 17.02 -10.50
C ILE A 742 -28.91 17.97 -11.59
N SER A 743 -28.88 19.27 -11.29
CA SER A 743 -28.15 20.26 -12.10
C SER A 743 -26.65 20.15 -11.85
N THR A 744 -25.83 20.24 -12.90
CA THR A 744 -24.36 20.33 -12.84
C THR A 744 -23.88 21.55 -12.03
N HIS A 745 -24.72 22.54 -11.76
CA HIS A 745 -24.37 23.65 -10.87
C HIS A 745 -24.50 23.30 -9.38
N ALA A 746 -25.33 22.31 -9.03
CA ALA A 746 -25.63 21.88 -7.67
C ALA A 746 -25.08 20.46 -7.35
N ASN A 747 -24.22 19.90 -8.21
CA ASN A 747 -23.54 18.62 -7.95
C ASN A 747 -22.20 18.87 -7.23
N PRO A 748 -22.05 18.58 -5.93
CA PRO A 748 -20.76 18.72 -5.25
C PRO A 748 -19.73 17.66 -5.69
N ALA A 749 -20.15 16.54 -6.29
CA ALA A 749 -19.22 15.52 -6.76
C ALA A 749 -18.29 16.00 -7.90
N ASP A 750 -18.64 17.09 -8.60
CA ASP A 750 -17.76 17.78 -9.55
C ASP A 750 -16.36 18.09 -8.99
N MET A 751 -16.25 18.44 -7.70
CA MET A 751 -14.95 18.80 -7.09
C MET A 751 -14.07 17.58 -6.81
N MET A 752 -14.61 16.36 -6.95
CA MET A 752 -13.88 15.09 -6.82
C MET A 752 -13.24 14.65 -8.14
N THR A 753 -13.68 15.22 -9.27
CA THR A 753 -13.32 14.76 -10.62
C THR A 753 -12.61 15.79 -11.49
N LYS A 754 -12.78 17.10 -11.23
CA LYS A 754 -12.18 18.16 -12.07
C LYS A 754 -11.80 19.42 -11.28
N SER A 755 -10.80 20.17 -11.77
CA SER A 755 -10.47 21.50 -11.23
C SER A 755 -11.61 22.49 -11.52
N LEU A 756 -12.15 23.13 -10.48
CA LEU A 756 -13.29 24.05 -10.59
C LEU A 756 -12.87 25.54 -10.44
N PRO A 757 -13.62 26.48 -11.05
CA PRO A 757 -13.53 27.90 -10.73
C PRO A 757 -13.85 28.17 -9.25
N ILE A 758 -13.23 29.19 -8.65
CA ILE A 758 -13.31 29.49 -7.21
C ILE A 758 -14.77 29.59 -6.71
N THR A 759 -15.67 30.18 -7.49
CA THR A 759 -17.09 30.34 -7.14
C THR A 759 -17.82 28.99 -7.06
N LYS A 760 -17.70 28.14 -8.10
CA LYS A 760 -18.30 26.79 -8.07
C LYS A 760 -17.64 25.92 -6.99
N PHE A 761 -16.31 26.00 -6.85
CA PHE A 761 -15.60 25.24 -5.82
C PHE A 761 -16.12 25.56 -4.42
N LYS A 762 -16.24 26.84 -4.04
CA LYS A 762 -16.84 27.25 -2.76
C LYS A 762 -18.25 26.70 -2.58
N HIS A 763 -19.11 26.84 -3.60
CA HIS A 763 -20.48 26.30 -3.53
C HIS A 763 -20.51 24.77 -3.32
N CYS A 764 -19.57 24.02 -3.93
CA CYS A 764 -19.43 22.59 -3.66
C CYS A 764 -18.98 22.27 -2.22
N LEU A 765 -18.20 23.15 -1.56
CA LEU A 765 -17.86 23.02 -0.14
C LEU A 765 -19.09 23.27 0.76
N ASP A 766 -19.87 24.31 0.43
CA ASP A 766 -21.08 24.67 1.19
C ASP A 766 -22.13 23.55 1.14
N LEU A 767 -22.28 22.90 -0.03
CA LEU A 767 -23.18 21.75 -0.24
C LEU A 767 -22.76 20.47 0.49
N VAL A 768 -21.57 20.41 1.09
CA VAL A 768 -21.08 19.26 1.86
C VAL A 768 -20.61 19.63 3.27
N GLY A 769 -20.99 20.81 3.76
CA GLY A 769 -20.73 21.25 5.13
C GLY A 769 -19.25 21.43 5.47
N VAL A 770 -18.43 21.91 4.52
CA VAL A 770 -17.00 22.20 4.72
C VAL A 770 -16.81 23.71 4.83
N HIS A 771 -16.63 24.22 6.06
CA HIS A 771 -16.61 25.66 6.35
C HIS A 771 -15.46 26.04 7.30
N CYS A 772 -15.18 27.35 7.39
CA CYS A 772 -14.34 27.96 8.42
C CYS A 772 -15.15 28.22 9.71
#